data_AF-A0A0A5FYI1-F1
#
_entry.id   AF-A0A0A5FYI1-F1
#
_cell.length_a   1.000
_cell.length_b   1.000
_cell.length_c   1.000
_cell.angle_alpha   90.00
_cell.angle_beta   90.00
_cell.angle_gamma   90.00
#
_symmetry.space_group_name_H-M   'P 1'
#
loop_
_entity.id
_entity.type
_entity.pdbx_description
1 polymer ?
#
loop_
_entity_poly.entity_id
_entity_poly.type
_entity_poly.pdbx_seq_one_letter_code
_entity_poly.pdbx_strand_id
1 'polypeptide(L)'
;MNDWREEVLKQFERPFSSVYIVADPDHLISDEKILSYLQKEKLHVVDIKDTIDFRYIFESKFREKLQDSKEYLVIRTFSRDFTSIPYDFLQIGHQINVSLADVFPKLSYPVVKSLNSNELDALNAVYTQYQGSSSNQETIEFLLNKVFKINPEMIETKADFVRFLLSFHYRDQQLPSEIQTYLKQKLTKKSSLSSLAVEELLSSQSSFYDYLQEEWRSYINELVNEQITIKDPLASDSYYHTKHPFSDQDVRRLLNDLFLEGILQPVSNVGNEELPFWVKSGVITNESSFYEGKIVYLLDKIEEEISGEPYYKSWLDIAKYYGELRSFQISNEIKLDYSLKNDIINLNEKIQEKFEQWLFQNYGSLYNVPYHPSPVMVHQIPHYLEEKMDKKIALIVLDGMNFIQWSQVKSFLTEQNFNVEDHGTFAWVPTLTSVSRQAIFSGKFPMMFADSIDSTNKEEKLWKILWEDKGIKKQKVSYQRALGQGAFYREQIEALNKPNIKVAGMVVDTIDEFTHGAIQGYQGMGAEIDIWLKNGFLKELLMELSQKEFSIYITSDHGNVECEGIGRISDGVLVQSKGERVRIYNDKYLRDERAQEHSLLSWPNIGLPENMHALLANKQKAFIPKGHQAVSHGSISLDEVIVPFAKVTPKLNKIGEGF
;
A
#
# COMPACT_ATOMS: atom_id res chain seq x y z
N MET A 1 -24.90 -17.63 -6.58
CA MET A 1 -23.71 -18.27 -5.97
C MET A 1 -23.83 -17.91 -4.50
N ASN A 2 -23.91 -18.87 -3.56
CA ASN A 2 -23.99 -18.54 -2.13
C ASN A 2 -22.72 -17.78 -1.72
N ASP A 3 -22.76 -16.46 -1.77
CA ASP A 3 -21.73 -15.56 -1.26
C ASP A 3 -22.17 -15.16 0.16
N TRP A 4 -21.23 -15.10 1.12
CA TRP A 4 -21.54 -14.68 2.48
C TRP A 4 -22.14 -13.27 2.53
N ARG A 5 -21.83 -12.45 1.51
CA ARG A 5 -22.41 -11.12 1.31
C ARG A 5 -23.92 -11.17 1.08
N GLU A 6 -24.44 -12.23 0.47
CA GLU A 6 -25.89 -12.38 0.31
C GLU A 6 -26.59 -12.50 1.67
N GLU A 7 -25.98 -13.14 2.67
CA GLU A 7 -26.55 -13.21 4.02
C GLU A 7 -26.59 -11.84 4.71
N VAL A 8 -25.59 -10.99 4.47
CA VAL A 8 -25.58 -9.60 4.96
C VAL A 8 -26.63 -8.75 4.22
N LEU A 9 -26.66 -8.83 2.90
CA LEU A 9 -27.53 -8.01 2.05
C LEU A 9 -29.02 -8.36 2.22
N LYS A 10 -29.36 -9.60 2.59
CA LYS A 10 -30.74 -10.00 2.92
C LYS A 10 -31.37 -9.16 4.03
N GLN A 11 -30.57 -8.55 4.91
CA GLN A 11 -31.08 -7.68 5.97
C GLN A 11 -31.62 -6.34 5.43
N PHE A 12 -31.27 -5.97 4.21
CA PHE A 12 -31.76 -4.76 3.52
C PHE A 12 -32.91 -5.13 2.57
N GLU A 13 -34.10 -5.36 3.14
CA GLU A 13 -35.27 -5.77 2.35
C GLU A 13 -35.93 -4.60 1.60
N ARG A 14 -36.51 -4.90 0.43
CA ARG A 14 -37.34 -3.95 -0.33
C ARG A 14 -38.82 -4.05 0.10
N PRO A 15 -39.55 -2.92 0.23
CA PRO A 15 -39.10 -1.54 0.02
C PRO A 15 -38.14 -1.08 1.12
N PHE A 16 -37.10 -0.34 0.74
CA PHE A 16 -36.07 0.09 1.67
C PHE A 16 -36.61 1.09 2.70
N SER A 17 -36.11 0.99 3.94
CA SER A 17 -36.34 1.98 4.98
C SER A 17 -35.53 3.25 4.69
N SER A 18 -36.10 4.44 4.93
CA SER A 18 -35.41 5.73 4.74
C SER A 18 -34.09 5.82 5.51
N VAL A 19 -34.06 5.25 6.72
CA VAL A 19 -32.87 5.17 7.56
C VAL A 19 -32.71 3.76 8.09
N TYR A 20 -31.51 3.20 7.93
CA TYR A 20 -31.05 1.99 8.59
C TYR A 20 -30.02 2.35 9.67
N ILE A 21 -30.07 1.66 10.80
CA ILE A 21 -29.08 1.77 11.88
C ILE A 21 -28.47 0.39 12.04
N VAL A 22 -27.18 0.28 11.74
CA VAL A 22 -26.52 -1.02 11.66
C VAL A 22 -25.42 -1.13 12.69
N ALA A 23 -25.52 -2.15 13.56
CA ALA A 23 -24.43 -2.60 14.39
C ALA A 23 -23.62 -3.62 13.59
N ASP A 24 -22.41 -3.23 13.22
CA ASP A 24 -21.47 -4.01 12.40
C ASP A 24 -20.14 -4.16 13.16
N PRO A 25 -20.12 -4.90 14.29
CA PRO A 25 -18.93 -5.05 15.13
C PRO A 25 -17.76 -5.78 14.46
N ASP A 26 -18.00 -6.39 13.30
CA ASP A 26 -17.03 -7.17 12.53
C ASP A 26 -16.71 -6.54 11.16
N HIS A 27 -17.16 -5.30 10.89
CA HIS A 27 -16.89 -4.52 9.67
C HIS A 27 -17.32 -5.21 8.35
N LEU A 28 -18.37 -6.04 8.39
CA LEU A 28 -18.87 -6.79 7.24
C LEU A 28 -19.41 -5.88 6.14
N ILE A 29 -20.02 -4.74 6.49
CA ILE A 29 -20.50 -3.77 5.49
C ILE A 29 -19.34 -3.02 4.82
N SER A 30 -18.13 -3.05 5.39
CA SER A 30 -16.97 -2.36 4.80
C SER A 30 -16.43 -3.08 3.56
N ASP A 31 -16.94 -4.26 3.25
CA ASP A 31 -16.56 -5.00 2.05
C ASP A 31 -16.93 -4.23 0.78
N GLU A 32 -16.00 -4.17 -0.18
CA GLU A 32 -16.13 -3.39 -1.42
C GLU A 32 -17.36 -3.78 -2.25
N LYS A 33 -17.68 -5.08 -2.34
CA LYS A 33 -18.84 -5.54 -3.13
C LYS A 33 -20.16 -5.19 -2.43
N ILE A 34 -20.19 -5.25 -1.09
CA ILE A 34 -21.35 -4.79 -0.31
C ILE A 34 -21.52 -3.28 -0.47
N LEU A 35 -20.46 -2.48 -0.29
CA LEU A 35 -20.50 -1.03 -0.46
C LEU A 35 -20.93 -0.63 -1.88
N SER A 36 -20.39 -1.29 -2.91
CA SER A 36 -20.74 -1.07 -4.31
C SER A 36 -22.22 -1.38 -4.57
N TYR A 37 -22.72 -2.50 -4.02
CA TYR A 37 -24.15 -2.83 -4.09
C TYR A 37 -25.02 -1.76 -3.42
N LEU A 38 -24.71 -1.40 -2.17
CA LEU A 38 -25.46 -0.39 -1.42
C LEU A 38 -25.46 0.95 -2.16
N GLN A 39 -24.31 1.39 -2.68
CA GLN A 39 -24.19 2.62 -3.45
C GLN A 39 -25.03 2.58 -4.74
N LYS A 40 -25.03 1.46 -5.47
CA LYS A 40 -25.87 1.27 -6.68
C LYS A 40 -27.36 1.35 -6.36
N GLU A 41 -27.75 0.89 -5.18
CA GLU A 41 -29.11 0.94 -4.65
C GLU A 41 -29.44 2.27 -3.93
N LYS A 42 -28.52 3.24 -3.94
CA LYS A 42 -28.64 4.56 -3.29
C LYS A 42 -28.78 4.50 -1.76
N LEU A 43 -28.24 3.45 -1.15
CA LEU A 43 -28.03 3.30 0.28
C LEU A 43 -26.67 3.88 0.65
N HIS A 44 -26.67 5.09 1.19
CA HIS A 44 -25.46 5.81 1.57
C HIS A 44 -24.99 5.39 2.96
N VAL A 45 -23.80 4.79 3.05
CA VAL A 45 -23.22 4.35 4.33
C VAL A 45 -22.47 5.51 4.98
N VAL A 46 -22.77 5.77 6.26
CA VAL A 46 -22.08 6.75 7.10
C VAL A 46 -21.70 6.12 8.42
N ASP A 47 -20.40 6.12 8.73
CA ASP A 47 -19.86 5.60 9.98
C ASP A 47 -19.98 6.62 11.10
N ILE A 48 -20.46 6.18 12.26
CA ILE A 48 -20.50 7.01 13.47
C ILE A 48 -19.33 6.66 14.39
N LYS A 49 -18.24 7.42 14.25
CA LYS A 49 -17.08 7.36 15.16
C LYS A 49 -17.19 8.39 16.28
N ASP A 50 -17.63 9.59 15.91
CA ASP A 50 -17.91 10.70 16.81
C ASP A 50 -19.28 11.30 16.46
N THR A 51 -20.05 11.65 17.49
CA THR A 51 -21.42 12.14 17.31
C THR A 51 -21.50 13.53 16.69
N ILE A 52 -20.47 14.37 16.90
CA ILE A 52 -20.40 15.74 16.35
C ILE A 52 -20.02 15.67 14.88
N ASP A 53 -18.98 14.91 14.55
CA ASP A 53 -18.55 14.70 13.16
C ASP A 53 -19.67 14.08 12.32
N PHE A 54 -20.34 13.05 12.86
CA PHE A 54 -21.49 12.43 12.21
C PHE A 54 -22.62 13.44 12.00
N ARG A 55 -22.96 14.25 13.01
CA ARG A 55 -24.00 15.27 12.89
C ARG A 55 -23.63 16.26 11.78
N TYR A 56 -22.40 16.74 11.74
CA TYR A 56 -21.94 17.64 10.68
C TYR A 56 -22.12 17.03 9.28
N ILE A 57 -21.70 15.78 9.08
CA ILE A 57 -21.87 15.06 7.81
C ILE A 57 -23.35 14.90 7.43
N PHE A 58 -24.19 14.53 8.40
CA PHE A 58 -25.63 14.37 8.19
C PHE A 58 -26.30 15.69 7.75
N GLU A 59 -26.05 16.76 8.50
CA GLU A 59 -26.64 18.07 8.27
C GLU A 59 -26.22 18.67 6.93
N SER A 60 -24.94 18.54 6.58
CA SER A 60 -24.38 19.05 5.33
C SER A 60 -24.85 18.25 4.11
N LYS A 61 -24.84 16.91 4.19
CA LYS A 61 -24.98 16.07 2.99
C LYS A 61 -26.30 15.34 2.85
N PHE A 62 -26.95 14.95 3.95
CA PHE A 62 -28.03 13.95 3.91
C PHE A 62 -29.40 14.48 4.32
N ARG A 63 -29.47 15.57 5.09
CA ARG A 63 -30.75 16.14 5.56
C ARG A 63 -31.74 16.42 4.43
N GLU A 64 -31.29 17.04 3.34
CA GLU A 64 -32.14 17.34 2.19
C GLU A 64 -32.42 16.09 1.35
N LYS A 65 -31.42 15.24 1.14
CA LYS A 65 -31.52 14.03 0.32
C LYS A 65 -32.54 13.03 0.85
N LEU A 66 -32.66 12.90 2.17
CA LEU A 66 -33.66 12.03 2.79
C LEU A 66 -35.11 12.51 2.62
N GLN A 67 -35.32 13.73 2.12
CA GLN A 67 -36.66 14.18 1.72
C GLN A 67 -37.04 13.66 0.32
N ASP A 68 -36.06 13.23 -0.49
CA ASP A 68 -36.30 12.49 -1.74
C ASP A 68 -36.51 11.01 -1.42
N SER A 69 -37.66 10.45 -1.82
CA SER A 69 -38.06 9.06 -1.55
C SER A 69 -37.23 8.01 -2.31
N LYS A 70 -36.10 8.40 -2.89
CA LYS A 70 -35.22 7.55 -3.71
C LYS A 70 -33.80 7.42 -3.15
N GLU A 71 -33.47 8.10 -2.05
CA GLU A 71 -32.17 7.98 -1.38
C GLU A 71 -32.37 7.51 0.07
N TYR A 72 -31.43 6.69 0.54
CA TYR A 72 -31.53 6.02 1.83
C TYR A 72 -30.22 6.18 2.60
N LEU A 73 -30.30 6.25 3.92
CA LEU A 73 -29.13 6.41 4.79
C LEU A 73 -28.90 5.15 5.63
N VAL A 74 -27.66 4.65 5.64
CA VAL A 74 -27.21 3.55 6.50
C VAL A 74 -26.24 4.13 7.53
N ILE A 75 -26.70 4.31 8.75
CA ILE A 75 -25.90 4.77 9.88
C ILE A 75 -25.25 3.56 10.53
N ARG A 76 -23.92 3.45 10.44
CA ARG A 76 -23.19 2.28 10.90
C ARG A 76 -22.40 2.58 12.16
N THR A 77 -22.58 1.73 13.18
CA THR A 77 -21.74 1.69 14.38
C THR A 77 -20.95 0.38 14.42
N PHE A 78 -19.73 0.45 14.95
CA PHE A 78 -18.87 -0.71 15.18
C PHE A 78 -19.04 -1.29 16.60
N SER A 79 -19.94 -0.72 17.41
CA SER A 79 -20.36 -1.33 18.66
C SER A 79 -21.34 -2.48 18.40
N ARG A 80 -21.43 -3.42 19.35
CA ARG A 80 -22.46 -4.46 19.36
C ARG A 80 -23.84 -3.93 19.75
N ASP A 81 -23.89 -2.69 20.23
CA ASP A 81 -25.10 -2.00 20.63
C ASP A 81 -25.22 -0.66 19.89
N PHE A 82 -26.36 0.00 20.06
CA PHE A 82 -26.63 1.29 19.42
C PHE A 82 -26.41 2.48 20.36
N THR A 83 -25.59 2.33 21.41
CA THR A 83 -25.42 3.35 22.45
C THR A 83 -24.77 4.65 21.93
N SER A 84 -23.95 4.56 20.89
CA SER A 84 -23.31 5.71 20.23
C SER A 84 -24.26 6.47 19.29
N ILE A 85 -25.42 5.90 18.96
CA ILE A 85 -26.36 6.48 17.99
C ILE A 85 -27.22 7.55 18.67
N PRO A 86 -27.33 8.77 18.11
CA PRO A 86 -28.19 9.79 18.67
C PRO A 86 -29.66 9.34 18.69
N TYR A 87 -30.35 9.66 19.78
CA TYR A 87 -31.68 9.13 20.07
C TYR A 87 -32.73 9.47 19.00
N ASP A 88 -32.62 10.63 18.35
CA ASP A 88 -33.49 11.03 17.24
C ASP A 88 -33.39 10.08 16.03
N PHE A 89 -32.21 9.53 15.75
CA PHE A 89 -32.06 8.51 14.71
C PHE A 89 -32.62 7.17 15.16
N LEU A 90 -32.37 6.76 16.42
CA LEU A 90 -32.91 5.52 16.98
C LEU A 90 -34.44 5.41 16.90
N GLN A 91 -35.14 6.55 16.95
CA GLN A 91 -36.59 6.60 16.84
C GLN A 91 -37.11 6.37 15.42
N ILE A 92 -36.35 6.74 14.39
CA ILE A 92 -36.81 6.73 12.99
C ILE A 92 -36.17 5.60 12.16
N GLY A 93 -35.03 5.07 12.59
CA GLY A 93 -34.23 4.13 11.81
C GLY A 93 -34.56 2.66 12.08
N HIS A 94 -34.54 1.86 11.02
CA HIS A 94 -34.66 0.41 11.08
C HIS A 94 -33.35 -0.22 11.58
N GLN A 95 -33.40 -0.91 12.71
CA GLN A 95 -32.21 -1.44 13.39
C GLN A 95 -31.86 -2.84 12.88
N ILE A 96 -30.60 -3.03 12.49
CA ILE A 96 -30.06 -4.31 12.00
C ILE A 96 -28.77 -4.61 12.78
N ASN A 97 -28.58 -5.89 13.13
CA ASN A 97 -27.31 -6.39 13.63
C ASN A 97 -26.73 -7.33 12.59
N VAL A 98 -25.44 -7.15 12.25
CA VAL A 98 -24.73 -8.03 11.34
C VAL A 98 -23.43 -8.46 12.01
N SER A 99 -23.22 -9.77 12.16
CA SER A 99 -21.98 -10.29 12.73
C SER A 99 -21.50 -11.55 12.02
N LEU A 100 -20.21 -11.87 12.18
CA LEU A 100 -19.64 -13.11 11.68
C LEU A 100 -20.25 -14.36 12.31
N ALA A 101 -20.80 -14.25 13.52
CA ALA A 101 -21.49 -15.35 14.18
C ALA A 101 -22.81 -15.71 13.46
N ASP A 102 -23.47 -14.74 12.83
CA ASP A 102 -24.69 -14.96 12.06
C ASP A 102 -24.38 -15.62 10.71
N VAL A 103 -23.24 -15.27 10.11
CA VAL A 103 -22.78 -15.78 8.81
C VAL A 103 -22.17 -17.19 8.94
N PHE A 104 -21.34 -17.42 9.96
CA PHE A 104 -20.59 -18.67 10.15
C PHE A 104 -20.87 -19.35 11.52
N PRO A 105 -22.14 -19.71 11.83
CA PRO A 105 -22.55 -20.14 13.16
C PRO A 105 -21.91 -21.45 13.68
N LYS A 106 -21.33 -22.28 12.81
CA LYS A 106 -20.71 -23.56 13.21
C LYS A 106 -19.27 -23.42 13.70
N LEU A 107 -18.62 -22.29 13.42
CA LEU A 107 -17.20 -22.09 13.71
C LEU A 107 -17.02 -21.25 14.97
N SER A 108 -15.82 -21.30 15.56
CA SER A 108 -15.48 -20.44 16.68
C SER A 108 -15.45 -18.96 16.28
N TYR A 109 -16.35 -18.15 16.85
CA TYR A 109 -16.42 -16.72 16.55
C TYR A 109 -15.10 -15.97 16.80
N PRO A 110 -14.39 -16.14 17.93
CA PRO A 110 -13.08 -15.49 18.12
C PRO A 110 -12.06 -15.78 17.01
N VAL A 111 -12.04 -17.02 16.51
CA VAL A 111 -11.11 -17.42 15.44
C VAL A 111 -11.55 -16.82 14.10
N VAL A 112 -12.84 -16.92 13.74
CA VAL A 112 -13.36 -16.37 12.48
C VAL A 112 -13.25 -14.85 12.43
N LYS A 113 -13.44 -14.16 13.57
CA LYS A 113 -13.29 -12.71 13.69
C LYS A 113 -11.90 -12.22 13.28
N SER A 114 -10.89 -13.07 13.40
CA SER A 114 -9.53 -12.71 13.06
C SER A 114 -9.23 -12.75 11.55
N LEU A 115 -10.18 -13.20 10.72
CA LEU A 115 -10.03 -13.32 9.27
C LEU A 115 -10.35 -12.02 8.53
N ASN A 116 -9.65 -11.78 7.42
CA ASN A 116 -9.96 -10.70 6.49
C ASN A 116 -10.99 -11.10 5.42
N SER A 117 -11.48 -10.14 4.62
CA SER A 117 -12.55 -10.41 3.63
C SER A 117 -12.19 -11.51 2.60
N ASN A 118 -10.95 -11.55 2.12
CA ASN A 118 -10.51 -12.59 1.17
C ASN A 118 -10.52 -13.98 1.81
N GLU A 119 -10.14 -14.06 3.09
CA GLU A 119 -10.18 -15.29 3.87
C GLU A 119 -11.62 -15.72 4.19
N LEU A 120 -12.53 -14.78 4.40
CA LEU A 120 -13.96 -15.05 4.54
C LEU A 120 -14.57 -15.58 3.23
N ASP A 121 -14.13 -15.08 2.07
CA ASP A 121 -14.52 -15.62 0.75
C ASP A 121 -14.06 -17.07 0.60
N ALA A 122 -12.79 -17.32 0.88
CA ALA A 122 -12.20 -18.66 0.83
C ALA A 122 -12.86 -19.60 1.85
N LEU A 123 -13.20 -19.11 3.05
CA LEU A 123 -13.95 -19.82 4.07
C LEU A 123 -15.34 -20.18 3.57
N ASN A 124 -16.10 -19.21 3.06
CA ASN A 124 -17.45 -19.42 2.57
C ASN A 124 -17.52 -20.51 1.49
N ALA A 125 -16.52 -20.54 0.58
CA ALA A 125 -16.42 -21.57 -0.47
C ALA A 125 -16.29 -23.01 0.09
N VAL A 126 -15.70 -23.18 1.27
CA VAL A 126 -15.47 -24.51 1.89
C VAL A 126 -16.34 -24.76 3.11
N TYR A 127 -17.09 -23.77 3.60
CA TYR A 127 -17.80 -23.79 4.87
C TYR A 127 -18.80 -24.96 5.00
N THR A 128 -19.46 -25.33 3.90
CA THR A 128 -20.40 -26.46 3.85
C THR A 128 -19.74 -27.81 4.16
N GLN A 129 -18.42 -27.92 4.01
CA GLN A 129 -17.63 -29.11 4.31
C GLN A 129 -17.31 -29.24 5.81
N TYR A 130 -17.55 -28.19 6.61
CA TYR A 130 -17.24 -28.22 8.04
C TYR A 130 -18.24 -29.09 8.83
N GLN A 131 -17.72 -30.10 9.52
CA GLN A 131 -18.48 -31.02 10.36
C GLN A 131 -17.99 -31.03 11.82
N GLY A 132 -17.04 -30.18 12.17
CA GLY A 132 -16.50 -30.07 13.53
C GLY A 132 -17.41 -29.30 14.49
N SER A 133 -16.96 -29.21 15.74
CA SER A 133 -17.52 -28.40 16.82
C SER A 133 -17.15 -26.91 16.66
N SER A 134 -17.78 -26.03 17.43
CA SER A 134 -17.41 -24.61 17.50
C SER A 134 -16.16 -24.34 18.36
N SER A 135 -15.29 -25.34 18.58
CA SER A 135 -14.07 -25.19 19.36
C SER A 135 -12.99 -24.46 18.57
N ASN A 136 -12.11 -23.72 19.26
CA ASN A 136 -11.02 -22.99 18.61
C ASN A 136 -10.08 -23.95 17.86
N GLN A 137 -9.72 -25.08 18.46
CA GLN A 137 -8.77 -26.01 17.86
C GLN A 137 -9.27 -26.58 16.52
N GLU A 138 -10.49 -27.13 16.48
CA GLU A 138 -11.05 -27.72 15.26
C GLU A 138 -11.30 -26.63 14.19
N THR A 139 -11.69 -25.43 14.60
CA THR A 139 -11.83 -24.28 13.69
C THR A 139 -10.47 -23.91 13.09
N ILE A 140 -9.41 -23.78 13.90
CA ILE A 140 -8.05 -23.45 13.43
C ILE A 140 -7.51 -24.51 12.48
N GLU A 141 -7.66 -25.80 12.82
CA GLU A 141 -7.21 -26.91 11.98
C GLU A 141 -7.95 -26.94 10.63
N PHE A 142 -9.25 -26.66 10.63
CA PHE A 142 -10.03 -26.55 9.40
C PHE A 142 -9.59 -25.36 8.55
N LEU A 143 -9.43 -24.18 9.15
CA LEU A 143 -8.99 -22.97 8.44
C LEU A 143 -7.60 -23.15 7.84
N LEU A 144 -6.63 -23.70 8.59
CA LEU A 144 -5.29 -23.99 8.08
C LEU A 144 -5.35 -24.86 6.82
N ASN A 145 -6.06 -25.99 6.88
CA ASN A 145 -6.09 -26.94 5.79
C ASN A 145 -6.94 -26.49 4.60
N LYS A 146 -8.13 -25.92 4.85
CA LYS A 146 -9.14 -25.68 3.82
C LYS A 146 -9.17 -24.25 3.30
N VAL A 147 -8.83 -23.26 4.13
CA VAL A 147 -8.79 -21.84 3.74
C VAL A 147 -7.37 -21.47 3.34
N PHE A 148 -6.41 -21.61 4.25
CA PHE A 148 -5.02 -21.21 4.04
C PHE A 148 -4.20 -22.21 3.22
N LYS A 149 -4.73 -23.42 2.98
CA LYS A 149 -4.08 -24.52 2.25
C LYS A 149 -2.72 -24.92 2.85
N ILE A 150 -2.58 -24.78 4.16
CA ILE A 150 -1.39 -25.16 4.94
C ILE A 150 -1.71 -26.45 5.67
N ASN A 151 -0.98 -27.51 5.35
CA ASN A 151 -1.01 -28.76 6.10
C ASN A 151 0.30 -28.93 6.87
N PRO A 152 0.32 -28.66 8.19
CA PRO A 152 1.54 -28.75 9.00
C PRO A 152 2.16 -30.16 8.99
N GLU A 153 1.35 -31.20 8.81
CA GLU A 153 1.83 -32.59 8.82
C GLU A 153 2.73 -32.88 7.60
N MET A 154 2.48 -32.24 6.45
CA MET A 154 3.26 -32.40 5.21
C MET A 154 4.64 -31.70 5.24
N ILE A 155 4.93 -30.88 6.25
CA ILE A 155 6.19 -30.14 6.34
C ILE A 155 7.19 -30.95 7.18
N GLU A 156 7.85 -31.93 6.57
CA GLU A 156 8.71 -32.87 7.30
C GLU A 156 10.21 -32.54 7.18
N THR A 157 10.64 -31.93 6.08
CA THR A 157 12.06 -31.63 5.82
C THR A 157 12.34 -30.13 5.77
N LYS A 158 13.62 -29.75 5.76
CA LYS A 158 14.03 -28.36 5.51
C LYS A 158 13.55 -27.86 4.15
N ALA A 159 13.61 -28.71 3.12
CA ALA A 159 13.12 -28.37 1.77
C ALA A 159 11.60 -28.11 1.78
N ASP A 160 10.82 -28.94 2.47
CA ASP A 160 9.38 -28.70 2.62
C ASP A 160 9.08 -27.40 3.34
N PHE A 161 9.85 -27.08 4.39
CA PHE A 161 9.67 -25.84 5.15
C PHE A 161 10.03 -24.61 4.31
N VAL A 162 11.14 -24.65 3.56
CA VAL A 162 11.51 -23.56 2.64
C VAL A 162 10.49 -23.41 1.52
N ARG A 163 10.03 -24.51 0.90
CA ARG A 163 8.98 -24.48 -0.14
C ARG A 163 7.67 -23.91 0.39
N PHE A 164 7.30 -24.30 1.60
CA PHE A 164 6.15 -23.75 2.31
C PHE A 164 6.33 -22.24 2.57
N LEU A 165 7.44 -21.82 3.18
CA LEU A 165 7.70 -20.42 3.49
C LEU A 165 7.80 -19.55 2.23
N LEU A 166 8.40 -20.05 1.15
CA LEU A 166 8.38 -19.40 -0.17
C LEU A 166 6.96 -19.13 -0.61
N SER A 167 6.12 -20.17 -0.63
CA SER A 167 4.72 -20.03 -1.05
C SER A 167 3.91 -19.12 -0.12
N PHE A 168 4.20 -19.16 1.18
CA PHE A 168 3.50 -18.43 2.23
C PHE A 168 3.82 -16.94 2.18
N HIS A 169 5.11 -16.59 2.19
CA HIS A 169 5.60 -15.23 2.18
C HIS A 169 5.48 -14.55 0.82
N TYR A 170 5.61 -15.30 -0.29
CA TYR A 170 5.43 -14.75 -1.64
C TYR A 170 3.98 -14.29 -1.90
N ARG A 171 2.99 -14.96 -1.31
CA ARG A 171 1.59 -14.52 -1.38
C ARG A 171 1.24 -13.40 -0.38
N ASP A 172 2.23 -12.88 0.34
CA ASP A 172 2.06 -11.96 1.48
C ASP A 172 0.94 -12.44 2.44
N GLN A 173 0.89 -13.76 2.65
CA GLN A 173 -0.20 -14.37 3.40
C GLN A 173 0.02 -14.16 4.90
N GLN A 174 -0.76 -13.29 5.51
CA GLN A 174 -0.71 -13.10 6.96
C GLN A 174 -1.66 -14.08 7.65
N LEU A 175 -1.13 -14.82 8.64
CA LEU A 175 -1.98 -15.66 9.49
C LEU A 175 -2.44 -14.87 10.71
N PRO A 176 -3.71 -15.02 11.12
CA PRO A 176 -4.14 -14.58 12.43
C PRO A 176 -3.26 -15.11 13.55
N SER A 177 -3.05 -14.30 14.59
CA SER A 177 -2.12 -14.61 15.69
C SER A 177 -2.37 -15.97 16.34
N GLU A 178 -3.64 -16.34 16.54
CA GLU A 178 -4.04 -17.63 17.11
C GLU A 178 -3.65 -18.81 16.19
N ILE A 179 -3.92 -18.66 14.88
CA ILE A 179 -3.61 -19.66 13.86
C ILE A 179 -2.09 -19.80 13.69
N GLN A 180 -1.38 -18.67 13.65
CA GLN A 180 0.07 -18.62 13.55
C GLN A 180 0.72 -19.26 14.77
N THR A 181 0.21 -19.00 15.98
CA THR A 181 0.70 -19.60 17.22
C THR A 181 0.54 -21.11 17.21
N TYR A 182 -0.62 -21.61 16.78
CA TYR A 182 -0.85 -23.04 16.61
C TYR A 182 0.15 -23.66 15.61
N LEU A 183 0.35 -23.01 14.46
CA LEU A 183 1.31 -23.47 13.44
C LEU A 183 2.75 -23.49 13.97
N LYS A 184 3.19 -22.44 14.68
CA LYS A 184 4.51 -22.36 15.33
C LYS A 184 4.74 -23.54 16.28
N GLN A 185 3.78 -23.79 17.17
CA GLN A 185 3.87 -24.88 18.14
C GLN A 185 3.92 -26.27 17.48
N LYS A 186 3.28 -26.44 16.32
CA LYS A 186 3.34 -27.70 15.56
C LYS A 186 4.68 -27.89 14.87
N LEU A 187 5.21 -26.86 14.21
CA LEU A 187 6.45 -26.95 13.42
C LEU A 187 7.71 -27.00 14.30
N THR A 188 7.75 -26.24 15.40
CA THR A 188 8.90 -26.23 16.34
C THR A 188 9.13 -27.58 17.03
N LYS A 189 8.11 -28.43 17.14
CA LYS A 189 8.22 -29.79 17.70
C LYS A 189 8.90 -30.77 16.75
N LYS A 190 9.12 -30.43 15.47
CA LYS A 190 9.73 -31.32 14.48
C LYS A 190 11.26 -31.25 14.56
N SER A 191 11.89 -32.38 14.90
CA SER A 191 13.36 -32.46 15.07
C SER A 191 14.15 -32.11 13.82
N SER A 192 13.61 -32.39 12.63
CA SER A 192 14.19 -32.06 11.32
C SER A 192 14.34 -30.55 11.06
N LEU A 193 13.57 -29.71 11.77
CA LEU A 193 13.59 -28.25 11.64
C LEU A 193 14.36 -27.56 12.78
N SER A 194 14.90 -28.32 13.72
CA SER A 194 15.53 -27.80 14.95
C SER A 194 16.73 -26.87 14.73
N SER A 195 17.39 -26.94 13.56
CA SER A 195 18.50 -26.05 13.22
C SER A 195 18.06 -24.71 12.62
N LEU A 196 16.76 -24.50 12.41
CA LEU A 196 16.20 -23.29 11.78
C LEU A 196 15.50 -22.44 12.84
N ALA A 197 15.54 -21.12 12.67
CA ALA A 197 14.77 -20.18 13.49
C ALA A 197 13.29 -20.18 13.06
N VAL A 198 12.59 -21.31 13.22
CA VAL A 198 11.22 -21.54 12.70
C VAL A 198 10.25 -20.42 13.08
N GLU A 199 10.27 -19.95 14.32
CA GLU A 199 9.37 -18.90 14.79
C GLU A 199 9.64 -17.57 14.10
N GLU A 200 10.91 -17.20 13.94
CA GLU A 200 11.33 -15.96 13.28
C GLU A 200 11.00 -16.01 11.79
N LEU A 201 11.44 -17.07 11.10
CA LEU A 201 11.25 -17.25 9.65
C LEU A 201 9.77 -17.36 9.27
N LEU A 202 8.89 -17.85 10.15
CA LEU A 202 7.44 -17.88 9.90
C LEU A 202 6.79 -16.52 10.14
N SER A 203 7.33 -15.71 11.07
CA SER A 203 6.69 -14.45 11.48
C SER A 203 7.14 -13.25 10.67
N SER A 204 8.32 -13.32 10.07
CA SER A 204 9.01 -12.21 9.45
C SER A 204 9.38 -12.58 8.02
N GLN A 205 8.66 -11.97 7.07
CA GLN A 205 8.96 -12.10 5.63
C GLN A 205 10.39 -11.64 5.34
N SER A 206 10.82 -10.51 5.92
CA SER A 206 12.17 -10.00 5.75
C SER A 206 13.23 -10.95 6.30
N SER A 207 13.02 -11.52 7.50
CA SER A 207 13.96 -12.51 8.07
C SER A 207 14.04 -13.75 7.19
N PHE A 208 12.92 -14.17 6.59
CA PHE A 208 12.90 -15.30 5.68
C PHE A 208 13.67 -15.02 4.38
N TYR A 209 13.46 -13.86 3.75
CA TYR A 209 14.19 -13.51 2.54
C TYR A 209 15.67 -13.20 2.80
N ASP A 210 16.02 -12.65 3.96
CA ASP A 210 17.42 -12.50 4.38
C ASP A 210 18.09 -13.87 4.55
N TYR A 211 17.43 -14.81 5.23
CA TYR A 211 17.90 -16.20 5.30
C TYR A 211 18.09 -16.78 3.90
N LEU A 212 17.10 -16.66 3.03
CA LEU A 212 17.14 -17.20 1.67
C LEU A 212 18.23 -16.55 0.80
N GLN A 213 18.46 -15.25 0.97
CA GLN A 213 19.50 -14.48 0.28
C GLN A 213 20.91 -14.95 0.67
N GLU A 214 21.15 -15.19 1.96
CA GLU A 214 22.43 -15.69 2.45
C GLU A 214 22.66 -17.15 2.03
N GLU A 215 21.63 -17.99 2.09
CA GLU A 215 21.71 -19.36 1.57
C GLU A 215 21.98 -19.37 0.06
N TRP A 216 21.37 -18.45 -0.71
CA TRP A 216 21.65 -18.29 -2.14
C TRP A 216 23.11 -17.88 -2.41
N ARG A 217 23.63 -16.90 -1.66
CA ARG A 217 25.03 -16.46 -1.77
C ARG A 217 26.00 -17.60 -1.46
N SER A 218 25.76 -18.35 -0.37
CA SER A 218 26.58 -19.52 -0.02
C SER A 218 26.52 -20.57 -1.13
N TYR A 219 25.33 -20.87 -1.62
CA TYR A 219 25.12 -21.86 -2.68
C TYR A 219 25.87 -21.51 -3.98
N ILE A 220 25.80 -20.25 -4.43
CA ILE A 220 26.53 -19.80 -5.62
C ILE A 220 28.05 -19.82 -5.38
N ASN A 221 28.52 -19.37 -4.22
CA ASN A 221 29.95 -19.40 -3.89
C ASN A 221 30.51 -20.83 -3.85
N GLU A 222 29.75 -21.78 -3.31
CA GLU A 222 30.11 -23.20 -3.34
C GLU A 222 30.19 -23.74 -4.76
N LEU A 223 29.18 -23.46 -5.61
CA LEU A 223 29.15 -23.87 -7.01
C LEU A 223 30.34 -23.34 -7.84
N VAL A 224 30.84 -22.14 -7.52
CA VAL A 224 31.97 -21.50 -8.22
C VAL A 224 33.32 -22.00 -7.69
N ASN A 225 33.44 -22.21 -6.38
CA ASN A 225 34.71 -22.63 -5.75
C ASN A 225 35.01 -24.11 -5.95
N GLU A 226 33.97 -24.95 -6.00
CA GLU A 226 34.12 -26.35 -6.32
C GLU A 226 34.31 -26.47 -7.84
N GLN A 227 35.53 -26.75 -8.32
CA GLN A 227 35.81 -27.18 -9.72
C GLN A 227 35.14 -28.54 -10.08
N ILE A 228 34.00 -28.84 -9.46
CA ILE A 228 33.17 -29.98 -9.76
C ILE A 228 32.54 -29.68 -11.12
N THR A 229 32.80 -30.58 -12.07
CA THR A 229 32.13 -30.62 -13.37
C THR A 229 30.65 -30.28 -13.18
N ILE A 230 30.27 -29.06 -13.56
CA ILE A 230 28.96 -28.49 -13.25
C ILE A 230 27.92 -29.34 -13.97
N LYS A 231 27.30 -30.26 -13.24
CA LYS A 231 26.18 -31.06 -13.71
C LYS A 231 24.99 -30.67 -12.87
N ASP A 232 23.87 -30.43 -13.56
CA ASP A 232 22.57 -30.16 -12.93
C ASP A 232 22.38 -31.10 -11.73
N PRO A 233 22.01 -30.62 -10.54
CA PRO A 233 21.70 -31.47 -9.39
C PRO A 233 20.65 -32.56 -9.66
N LEU A 234 19.89 -32.46 -10.75
CA LEU A 234 18.96 -33.48 -11.24
C LEU A 234 19.63 -34.57 -12.10
N ALA A 235 20.91 -34.43 -12.44
CA ALA A 235 21.71 -35.50 -13.03
C ALA A 235 22.04 -36.54 -11.95
N SER A 236 21.82 -37.82 -12.28
CA SER A 236 21.78 -38.99 -11.37
C SER A 236 22.98 -39.22 -10.46
N ASP A 237 24.08 -38.47 -10.61
CA ASP A 237 25.38 -38.74 -10.00
C ASP A 237 25.86 -37.63 -9.04
N SER A 238 25.03 -36.63 -8.70
CA SER A 238 25.40 -35.57 -7.74
C SER A 238 25.02 -35.93 -6.29
N TYR A 239 26.00 -36.33 -5.49
CA TYR A 239 25.78 -36.74 -4.09
C TYR A 239 25.50 -35.56 -3.13
N TYR A 240 25.93 -34.35 -3.50
CA TYR A 240 25.97 -33.19 -2.58
C TYR A 240 24.73 -32.29 -2.63
N HIS A 241 23.97 -32.28 -3.73
CA HIS A 241 22.88 -31.32 -3.88
C HIS A 241 21.48 -31.89 -3.61
N THR A 242 21.26 -33.21 -3.62
CA THR A 242 19.90 -33.80 -3.56
C THR A 242 19.12 -33.54 -2.26
N LYS A 243 19.77 -33.06 -1.18
CA LYS A 243 19.13 -32.71 0.10
C LYS A 243 19.02 -31.21 0.38
N HIS A 244 19.59 -30.35 -0.48
CA HIS A 244 19.49 -28.90 -0.33
C HIS A 244 18.08 -28.42 -0.72
N PRO A 245 17.48 -27.41 -0.06
CA PRO A 245 16.18 -26.85 -0.46
C PRO A 245 16.11 -26.46 -1.94
N PHE A 246 17.21 -25.96 -2.51
CA PHE A 246 17.28 -25.56 -3.93
C PHE A 246 17.31 -26.73 -4.94
N SER A 247 17.30 -27.97 -4.47
CA SER A 247 17.11 -29.13 -5.37
C SER A 247 15.65 -29.47 -5.61
N ASP A 248 14.73 -28.82 -4.90
CA ASP A 248 13.29 -28.89 -5.16
C ASP A 248 12.93 -28.00 -6.37
N GLN A 249 12.16 -28.55 -7.32
CA GLN A 249 11.80 -27.85 -8.56
C GLN A 249 10.84 -26.67 -8.32
N ASP A 250 9.93 -26.77 -7.35
CA ASP A 250 9.02 -25.69 -7.00
C ASP A 250 9.79 -24.53 -6.36
N VAL A 251 10.77 -24.85 -5.51
CA VAL A 251 11.68 -23.87 -4.92
C VAL A 251 12.44 -23.11 -6.00
N ARG A 252 13.04 -23.81 -6.98
CA ARG A 252 13.78 -23.17 -8.09
C ARG A 252 12.91 -22.21 -8.90
N ARG A 253 11.68 -22.62 -9.22
CA ARG A 253 10.74 -21.79 -9.98
C ARG A 253 10.40 -20.50 -9.22
N LEU A 254 10.10 -20.60 -7.92
CA LEU A 254 9.76 -19.44 -7.10
C LEU A 254 10.96 -18.51 -6.89
N LEU A 255 12.18 -19.04 -6.76
CA LEU A 255 13.39 -18.23 -6.66
C LEU A 255 13.59 -17.31 -7.87
N ASN A 256 13.33 -17.83 -9.08
CA ASN A 256 13.43 -17.05 -10.31
C ASN A 256 12.54 -15.79 -10.24
N ASP A 257 11.30 -15.95 -9.80
CA ASP A 257 10.34 -14.86 -9.67
C ASP A 257 10.84 -13.83 -8.63
N LEU A 258 11.40 -14.28 -7.50
CA LEU A 258 11.95 -13.38 -6.46
C LEU A 258 13.10 -12.50 -6.96
N PHE A 259 13.97 -13.00 -7.86
CA PHE A 259 15.04 -12.19 -8.44
C PHE A 259 14.51 -11.17 -9.45
N LEU A 260 13.57 -11.60 -10.31
CA LEU A 260 12.94 -10.72 -11.29
C LEU A 260 12.14 -9.61 -10.60
N GLU A 261 11.49 -9.90 -9.47
CA GLU A 261 10.78 -8.92 -8.63
C GLU A 261 11.71 -8.12 -7.70
N GLY A 262 13.02 -8.38 -7.70
CA GLY A 262 14.00 -7.68 -6.87
C GLY A 262 13.85 -7.92 -5.36
N ILE A 263 13.05 -8.91 -4.95
CA ILE A 263 12.95 -9.36 -3.55
C ILE A 263 14.28 -9.98 -3.11
N LEU A 264 14.87 -10.80 -3.98
CA LEU A 264 16.25 -11.27 -3.82
C LEU A 264 17.17 -10.52 -4.78
N GLN A 265 18.38 -10.28 -4.31
CA GLN A 265 19.46 -9.66 -5.07
C GLN A 265 20.32 -10.75 -5.73
N PRO A 266 20.51 -10.69 -7.06
CA PRO A 266 21.36 -11.62 -7.76
C PRO A 266 22.84 -11.43 -7.36
N VAL A 267 23.61 -12.52 -7.40
CA VAL A 267 25.06 -12.46 -7.12
C VAL A 267 25.77 -11.87 -8.35
N SER A 268 26.46 -10.75 -8.16
CA SER A 268 27.22 -10.07 -9.21
C SER A 268 28.63 -10.65 -9.35
N ASN A 269 29.27 -10.42 -10.51
CA ASN A 269 30.67 -10.80 -10.78
C ASN A 269 30.95 -12.31 -10.68
N VAL A 270 29.94 -13.14 -10.91
CA VAL A 270 30.18 -14.58 -11.06
C VAL A 270 30.88 -14.80 -12.40
N GLY A 271 32.00 -15.53 -12.40
CA GLY A 271 32.80 -15.76 -13.62
C GLY A 271 31.98 -16.40 -14.75
N ASN A 272 32.52 -16.38 -15.97
CA ASN A 272 31.95 -17.04 -17.17
C ASN A 272 31.98 -18.59 -17.10
N GLU A 273 31.82 -19.15 -15.91
CA GLU A 273 31.77 -20.59 -15.66
C GLU A 273 30.45 -21.15 -16.18
N GLU A 274 30.43 -22.43 -16.58
CA GLU A 274 29.24 -23.12 -17.10
C GLU A 274 28.21 -23.38 -15.99
N LEU A 275 27.66 -22.34 -15.37
CA LEU A 275 26.64 -22.46 -14.35
C LEU A 275 25.37 -23.12 -14.92
N PRO A 276 24.62 -23.89 -14.09
CA PRO A 276 23.37 -24.50 -14.53
C PRO A 276 22.38 -23.45 -15.03
N PHE A 277 21.61 -23.75 -16.07
CA PHE A 277 20.67 -22.78 -16.66
C PHE A 277 19.70 -22.16 -15.63
N TRP A 278 19.24 -22.96 -14.66
CA TRP A 278 18.26 -22.51 -13.67
C TRP A 278 18.80 -21.45 -12.69
N VAL A 279 20.13 -21.34 -12.48
CA VAL A 279 20.68 -20.32 -11.57
C VAL A 279 20.84 -18.96 -12.22
N LYS A 280 20.66 -18.86 -13.55
CA LYS A 280 20.95 -17.65 -14.34
C LYS A 280 20.15 -16.42 -13.92
N SER A 281 18.94 -16.58 -13.38
CA SER A 281 18.16 -15.46 -12.87
C SER A 281 18.64 -14.93 -11.52
N GLY A 282 19.39 -15.71 -10.75
CA GLY A 282 19.97 -15.28 -9.49
C GLY A 282 21.44 -14.87 -9.59
N VAL A 283 21.99 -14.71 -10.80
CA VAL A 283 23.35 -14.25 -11.03
C VAL A 283 23.39 -13.22 -12.16
N ILE A 284 24.23 -12.19 -12.01
CA ILE A 284 24.47 -11.22 -13.08
C ILE A 284 25.76 -11.62 -13.79
N THR A 285 25.61 -12.21 -14.98
CA THR A 285 26.71 -12.47 -15.93
C THR A 285 26.80 -11.38 -17.01
N ASN A 286 25.66 -10.80 -17.37
CA ASN A 286 25.52 -9.65 -18.25
C ASN A 286 24.35 -8.79 -17.76
N GLU A 287 24.65 -7.59 -17.27
CA GLU A 287 23.65 -6.64 -16.72
C GLU A 287 22.55 -6.31 -17.73
N SER A 288 22.91 -6.01 -18.98
CA SER A 288 21.93 -5.64 -20.01
C SER A 288 20.91 -6.75 -20.25
N SER A 289 21.37 -8.01 -20.33
CA SER A 289 20.47 -9.14 -20.61
C SER A 289 19.57 -9.46 -19.42
N PHE A 290 20.07 -9.31 -18.18
CA PHE A 290 19.27 -9.52 -16.98
C PHE A 290 18.13 -8.50 -16.89
N TYR A 291 18.43 -7.21 -17.06
CA TYR A 291 17.43 -6.17 -16.95
C TYR A 291 16.41 -6.18 -18.11
N GLU A 292 16.82 -6.55 -19.33
CA GLU A 292 15.89 -6.75 -20.43
C GLU A 292 14.87 -7.84 -20.10
N GLY A 293 15.31 -8.98 -19.54
CA GLY A 293 14.42 -10.04 -19.06
C GLY A 293 13.47 -9.57 -17.95
N LYS A 294 13.97 -8.76 -17.01
CA LYS A 294 13.16 -8.15 -15.95
C LYS A 294 12.10 -7.19 -16.50
N ILE A 295 12.43 -6.37 -17.49
CA ILE A 295 11.49 -5.46 -18.15
C ILE A 295 10.37 -6.23 -18.85
N VAL A 296 10.70 -7.29 -19.59
CA VAL A 296 9.70 -8.15 -20.25
C VAL A 296 8.79 -8.80 -19.21
N TYR A 297 9.37 -9.33 -18.14
CA TYR A 297 8.60 -9.91 -17.03
C TYR A 297 7.61 -8.89 -16.42
N LEU A 298 8.05 -7.68 -16.11
CA LEU A 298 7.20 -6.63 -15.54
C LEU A 298 6.09 -6.21 -16.53
N LEU A 299 6.40 -6.10 -17.82
CA LEU A 299 5.42 -5.81 -18.87
C LEU A 299 4.31 -6.88 -18.89
N ASP A 300 4.68 -8.16 -18.97
CA ASP A 300 3.74 -9.28 -19.01
C ASP A 300 2.89 -9.34 -17.72
N LYS A 301 3.52 -9.12 -16.57
CA LYS A 301 2.85 -9.16 -15.26
C LYS A 301 1.80 -8.06 -15.13
N ILE A 302 2.13 -6.83 -15.51
CA ILE A 302 1.20 -5.70 -15.47
C ILE A 302 0.06 -5.92 -16.48
N GLU A 303 0.38 -6.44 -17.67
CA GLU A 303 -0.61 -6.69 -18.72
C GLU A 303 -1.62 -7.79 -18.30
N GLU A 304 -1.17 -8.82 -17.58
CA GLU A 304 -2.03 -9.85 -16.97
C GLU A 304 -3.03 -9.22 -15.97
N GLU A 305 -2.52 -8.47 -14.99
CA GLU A 305 -3.35 -7.84 -13.95
C GLU A 305 -4.40 -6.89 -14.55
N ILE A 306 -3.98 -6.05 -15.52
CA ILE A 306 -4.85 -5.08 -16.18
C ILE A 306 -5.90 -5.76 -17.05
N SER A 307 -5.60 -6.94 -17.61
CA SER A 307 -6.53 -7.65 -18.50
C SER A 307 -7.70 -8.29 -17.76
N GLY A 308 -7.58 -8.49 -16.44
CA GLY A 308 -8.68 -8.90 -15.57
C GLY A 308 -9.65 -7.76 -15.22
N GLU A 309 -10.30 -7.88 -14.06
CA GLU A 309 -11.05 -6.81 -13.40
C GLU A 309 -10.27 -6.33 -12.17
N PRO A 310 -9.35 -5.35 -12.31
CA PRO A 310 -8.55 -4.87 -11.19
C PRO A 310 -9.42 -4.28 -10.09
N TYR A 311 -9.16 -4.68 -8.86
CA TYR A 311 -9.70 -4.06 -7.65
C TYR A 311 -8.61 -3.21 -6.99
N TYR A 312 -8.89 -2.57 -5.85
CA TYR A 312 -7.97 -1.58 -5.30
C TYR A 312 -6.56 -2.13 -5.03
N LYS A 313 -6.41 -3.38 -4.54
CA LYS A 313 -5.07 -3.96 -4.28
C LYS A 313 -4.30 -4.23 -5.57
N SER A 314 -4.98 -4.73 -6.62
CA SER A 314 -4.36 -4.88 -7.94
C SER A 314 -3.76 -3.55 -8.42
N TRP A 315 -4.43 -2.42 -8.19
CA TRP A 315 -3.88 -1.11 -8.55
C TRP A 315 -2.67 -0.68 -7.70
N LEU A 316 -2.64 -1.06 -6.41
CA LEU A 316 -1.45 -0.83 -5.57
C LEU A 316 -0.23 -1.59 -6.12
N ASP A 317 -0.44 -2.85 -6.52
CA ASP A 317 0.61 -3.71 -7.09
C ASP A 317 1.04 -3.22 -8.48
N ILE A 318 0.08 -2.88 -9.35
CA ILE A 318 0.34 -2.29 -10.66
C ILE A 318 1.18 -1.01 -10.52
N ALA A 319 0.86 -0.12 -9.57
CA ALA A 319 1.65 1.10 -9.35
C ALA A 319 3.10 0.81 -8.98
N LYS A 320 3.33 -0.20 -8.14
CA LYS A 320 4.68 -0.65 -7.75
C LYS A 320 5.44 -1.23 -8.93
N TYR A 321 4.87 -2.19 -9.65
CA TYR A 321 5.51 -2.81 -10.82
C TYR A 321 5.76 -1.80 -11.94
N TYR A 322 4.79 -0.91 -12.17
CA TYR A 322 4.91 0.14 -13.17
C TYR A 322 6.00 1.15 -12.81
N GLY A 323 6.08 1.56 -11.55
CA GLY A 323 7.15 2.44 -11.07
C GLY A 323 8.53 1.84 -11.28
N GLU A 324 8.70 0.55 -10.95
CA GLU A 324 9.96 -0.16 -11.18
C GLU A 324 10.30 -0.26 -12.67
N LEU A 325 9.34 -0.66 -13.51
CA LEU A 325 9.49 -0.70 -14.98
C LEU A 325 9.94 0.65 -15.55
N ARG A 326 9.28 1.74 -15.14
CA ARG A 326 9.62 3.10 -15.59
C ARG A 326 10.98 3.54 -15.06
N SER A 327 11.38 3.13 -13.85
CA SER A 327 12.70 3.46 -13.31
C SER A 327 13.85 2.93 -14.17
N PHE A 328 13.72 1.73 -14.76
CA PHE A 328 14.69 1.19 -15.73
C PHE A 328 14.69 1.94 -17.06
N GLN A 329 13.56 2.50 -17.48
CA GLN A 329 13.49 3.31 -18.69
C GLN A 329 14.22 4.65 -18.52
N ILE A 330 14.17 5.20 -17.30
CA ILE A 330 14.75 6.50 -16.96
C ILE A 330 16.25 6.38 -16.66
N SER A 331 16.69 5.25 -16.11
CA SER A 331 18.12 5.01 -15.89
C SER A 331 18.85 4.89 -17.24
N ASN A 332 20.04 5.49 -17.34
CA ASN A 332 20.88 5.42 -18.55
C ASN A 332 21.59 4.07 -18.71
N GLU A 333 21.27 3.10 -17.85
CA GLU A 333 21.99 1.84 -17.72
C GLU A 333 21.62 0.84 -18.83
N ILE A 334 20.41 0.95 -19.39
CA ILE A 334 19.88 -0.02 -20.35
C ILE A 334 19.47 0.68 -21.66
N LYS A 335 20.07 0.25 -22.76
CA LYS A 335 19.62 0.66 -24.09
C LYS A 335 18.44 -0.19 -24.54
N LEU A 336 17.23 0.29 -24.25
CA LEU A 336 16.00 -0.32 -24.75
C LEU A 336 15.91 -0.17 -26.27
N ASP A 337 15.53 -1.26 -26.94
CA ASP A 337 15.23 -1.24 -28.37
C ASP A 337 13.93 -0.47 -28.66
N TYR A 338 13.62 -0.31 -29.95
CA TYR A 338 12.42 0.43 -30.36
C TYR A 338 11.12 -0.32 -30.04
N SER A 339 11.13 -1.66 -30.03
CA SER A 339 9.93 -2.46 -29.78
C SER A 339 9.49 -2.31 -28.33
N LEU A 340 10.39 -2.59 -27.39
CA LEU A 340 10.12 -2.50 -25.96
C LEU A 340 9.70 -1.10 -25.53
N LYS A 341 10.31 -0.06 -26.13
CA LYS A 341 9.89 1.33 -25.88
C LYS A 341 8.43 1.57 -26.27
N ASN A 342 7.98 1.05 -27.41
CA ASN A 342 6.59 1.18 -27.82
C ASN A 342 5.66 0.37 -26.93
N ASP A 343 6.07 -0.83 -26.50
CA ASP A 343 5.28 -1.67 -25.62
C ASP A 343 5.02 -0.96 -24.27
N ILE A 344 6.05 -0.31 -23.70
CA ILE A 344 5.90 0.51 -22.48
C ILE A 344 4.96 1.71 -22.70
N ILE A 345 5.05 2.39 -23.85
CA ILE A 345 4.17 3.53 -24.18
C ILE A 345 2.71 3.07 -24.29
N ASN A 346 2.45 1.98 -25.02
CA ASN A 346 1.12 1.41 -25.19
C ASN A 346 0.54 0.95 -23.84
N LEU A 347 1.36 0.31 -23.01
CA LEU A 347 0.97 -0.12 -21.68
C LEU A 347 0.59 1.07 -20.79
N ASN A 348 1.38 2.16 -20.82
CA ASN A 348 1.07 3.40 -20.10
C ASN A 348 -0.31 3.94 -20.50
N GLU A 349 -0.60 4.06 -21.79
CA GLU A 349 -1.92 4.56 -22.24
C GLU A 349 -3.08 3.70 -21.72
N LYS A 350 -2.92 2.38 -21.75
CA LYS A 350 -3.89 1.40 -21.25
C LYS A 350 -4.08 1.50 -19.74
N ILE A 351 -2.99 1.63 -18.98
CA ILE A 351 -3.00 1.84 -17.53
C ILE A 351 -3.81 3.08 -17.19
N GLN A 352 -3.46 4.24 -17.76
CA GLN A 352 -4.07 5.51 -17.39
C GLN A 352 -5.57 5.52 -17.70
N GLU A 353 -5.98 4.94 -18.83
CA GLU A 353 -7.39 4.86 -19.20
C GLU A 353 -8.21 3.95 -18.27
N LYS A 354 -7.72 2.75 -17.98
CA LYS A 354 -8.42 1.81 -17.10
C LYS A 354 -8.42 2.28 -15.65
N PHE A 355 -7.32 2.87 -15.19
CA PHE A 355 -7.22 3.41 -13.84
C PHE A 355 -8.18 4.58 -13.64
N GLU A 356 -8.22 5.53 -14.58
CA GLU A 356 -9.14 6.66 -14.54
C GLU A 356 -10.60 6.18 -14.42
N GLN A 357 -11.02 5.25 -15.29
CA GLN A 357 -12.38 4.69 -15.27
C GLN A 357 -12.69 4.01 -13.93
N TRP A 358 -11.77 3.19 -13.42
CA TRP A 358 -11.92 2.50 -12.14
C TRP A 358 -11.99 3.49 -10.98
N LEU A 359 -11.14 4.52 -10.96
CA LEU A 359 -11.05 5.48 -9.88
C LEU A 359 -12.36 6.28 -9.73
N PHE A 360 -12.95 6.75 -10.84
CA PHE A 360 -14.23 7.46 -10.79
C PHE A 360 -15.37 6.64 -10.20
N GLN A 361 -15.34 5.32 -10.37
CA GLN A 361 -16.38 4.42 -9.89
C GLN A 361 -16.18 4.04 -8.42
N ASN A 362 -14.93 3.82 -8.01
CA ASN A 362 -14.61 3.15 -6.75
C ASN A 362 -13.96 4.05 -5.69
N TYR A 363 -13.41 5.21 -6.05
CA TYR A 363 -12.70 6.06 -5.08
C TYR A 363 -13.55 6.47 -3.86
N GLY A 364 -14.85 6.68 -4.09
CA GLY A 364 -15.81 7.04 -3.05
C GLY A 364 -16.11 5.97 -2.01
N SER A 365 -15.64 4.73 -2.20
CA SER A 365 -15.74 3.67 -1.19
C SER A 365 -14.43 3.43 -0.45
N LEU A 366 -13.28 3.86 -1.01
CA LEU A 366 -11.95 3.56 -0.45
C LEU A 366 -11.75 4.05 0.97
N TYR A 367 -12.32 5.19 1.37
CA TYR A 367 -12.19 5.68 2.74
C TYR A 367 -12.92 4.81 3.78
N ASN A 368 -13.85 3.96 3.37
CA ASN A 368 -14.56 3.01 4.24
C ASN A 368 -13.83 1.66 4.35
N VAL A 369 -12.80 1.43 3.51
CA VAL A 369 -11.99 0.22 3.57
C VAL A 369 -11.10 0.26 4.82
N PRO A 370 -11.05 -0.80 5.65
CA PRO A 370 -10.19 -0.85 6.82
C PRO A 370 -8.71 -0.66 6.47
N TYR A 371 -7.95 -0.06 7.38
CA TYR A 371 -6.51 0.21 7.21
C TYR A 371 -5.60 -1.00 7.55
N HIS A 372 -6.17 -2.21 7.56
CA HIS A 372 -5.46 -3.46 7.79
C HIS A 372 -5.42 -4.30 6.50
N PRO A 373 -4.28 -4.97 6.21
CA PRO A 373 -3.03 -5.00 6.99
C PRO A 373 -2.16 -3.74 6.84
N SER A 374 -2.50 -2.84 5.92
CA SER A 374 -1.81 -1.56 5.68
C SER A 374 -2.81 -0.44 5.33
N PRO A 375 -2.44 0.85 5.51
CA PRO A 375 -3.31 1.99 5.18
C PRO A 375 -3.70 2.02 3.69
N VAL A 376 -5.00 1.98 3.40
CA VAL A 376 -5.51 2.09 2.03
C VAL A 376 -5.48 3.54 1.55
N MET A 377 -5.73 4.50 2.44
CA MET A 377 -5.69 5.93 2.10
C MET A 377 -4.80 6.71 3.06
N VAL A 378 -4.17 7.79 2.58
CA VAL A 378 -3.16 8.55 3.34
C VAL A 378 -3.64 9.10 4.69
N HIS A 379 -4.92 9.45 4.85
CA HIS A 379 -5.49 9.89 6.13
C HIS A 379 -5.58 8.78 7.19
N GLN A 380 -5.48 7.52 6.76
CA GLN A 380 -5.51 6.35 7.65
C GLN A 380 -4.16 6.06 8.29
N ILE A 381 -3.06 6.57 7.70
CA ILE A 381 -1.69 6.37 8.17
C ILE A 381 -1.52 6.64 9.67
N PRO A 382 -1.91 7.79 10.24
CA PRO A 382 -1.72 8.02 11.68
C PRO A 382 -2.47 7.03 12.58
N HIS A 383 -3.64 6.54 12.16
CA HIS A 383 -4.41 5.54 12.93
C HIS A 383 -3.73 4.18 12.90
N TYR A 384 -3.19 3.79 11.75
CA TYR A 384 -2.34 2.59 11.63
C TYR A 384 -1.08 2.71 12.50
N LEU A 385 -0.42 3.87 12.48
CA LEU A 385 0.76 4.14 13.29
C LEU A 385 0.47 4.04 14.78
N GLU A 386 -0.64 4.61 15.26
CA GLU A 386 -1.06 4.50 16.67
C GLU A 386 -1.07 3.05 17.14
N GLU A 387 -1.65 2.14 16.35
CA GLU A 387 -1.72 0.73 16.70
C GLU A 387 -0.36 0.02 16.65
N LYS A 388 0.48 0.37 15.68
CA LYS A 388 1.84 -0.19 15.56
C LYS A 388 2.83 0.42 16.54
N MET A 389 2.40 1.37 17.36
CA MET A 389 3.28 2.06 18.30
C MET A 389 3.67 1.15 19.47
N ASP A 390 4.91 0.69 19.47
CA ASP A 390 5.53 0.09 20.66
C ASP A 390 6.13 1.19 21.57
N LYS A 391 7.26 1.78 21.16
CA LYS A 391 7.96 2.84 21.92
C LYS A 391 7.81 4.23 21.34
N LYS A 392 8.28 4.41 20.10
CA LYS A 392 8.32 5.70 19.40
C LYS A 392 8.09 5.50 17.91
N ILE A 393 7.48 6.49 17.26
CA ILE A 393 7.21 6.48 15.83
C ILE A 393 7.76 7.74 15.15
N ALA A 394 8.39 7.54 14.00
CA ALA A 394 8.78 8.59 13.08
C ALA A 394 8.07 8.35 11.75
N LEU A 395 7.23 9.29 11.34
CA LEU A 395 6.66 9.35 10.01
C LEU A 395 7.40 10.40 9.19
N ILE A 396 8.01 9.98 8.10
CA ILE A 396 8.69 10.83 7.11
C ILE A 396 7.82 10.86 5.86
N VAL A 397 7.35 12.06 5.49
CA VAL A 397 6.67 12.30 4.21
C VAL A 397 7.71 12.88 3.25
N LEU A 398 8.02 12.16 2.18
CA LEU A 398 8.80 12.66 1.06
C LEU A 398 7.81 13.29 0.08
N ASP A 399 7.70 14.62 0.08
CA ASP A 399 6.67 15.35 -0.68
C ASP A 399 6.78 15.06 -2.19
N GLY A 400 5.64 14.81 -2.82
CA GLY A 400 5.55 14.66 -4.27
C GLY A 400 6.17 13.39 -4.85
N MET A 401 6.49 12.37 -4.06
CA MET A 401 7.13 11.14 -4.54
C MET A 401 6.14 10.07 -5.05
N ASN A 402 6.32 9.58 -6.28
CA ASN A 402 5.61 8.41 -6.82
C ASN A 402 6.47 7.12 -6.77
N PHE A 403 5.94 6.01 -7.29
CA PHE A 403 6.64 4.72 -7.30
C PHE A 403 7.89 4.66 -8.20
N ILE A 404 8.01 5.54 -9.20
CA ILE A 404 9.20 5.65 -10.06
C ILE A 404 10.38 6.14 -9.23
N GLN A 405 10.22 7.27 -8.53
CA GLN A 405 11.26 7.79 -7.64
C GLN A 405 11.48 6.88 -6.43
N TRP A 406 10.41 6.27 -5.90
CA TRP A 406 10.54 5.32 -4.81
C TRP A 406 11.39 4.10 -5.17
N SER A 407 11.34 3.62 -6.43
CA SER A 407 12.22 2.53 -6.90
C SER A 407 13.70 2.90 -6.71
N GLN A 408 14.09 4.13 -7.06
CA GLN A 408 15.47 4.63 -6.84
C GLN A 408 15.79 4.73 -5.34
N VAL A 409 14.89 5.31 -4.55
CA VAL A 409 15.06 5.44 -3.08
C VAL A 409 15.20 4.06 -2.41
N LYS A 410 14.34 3.11 -2.77
CA LYS A 410 14.33 1.74 -2.23
C LYS A 410 15.62 1.01 -2.59
N SER A 411 16.06 1.12 -3.85
CA SER A 411 17.34 0.55 -4.28
C SER A 411 18.50 1.09 -3.43
N PHE A 412 18.61 2.41 -3.30
CA PHE A 412 19.62 3.06 -2.46
C PHE A 412 19.55 2.61 -1.00
N LEU A 413 18.36 2.56 -0.39
CA LEU A 413 18.22 2.12 1.00
C LEU A 413 18.67 0.67 1.19
N THR A 414 18.37 -0.20 0.22
CA THR A 414 18.81 -1.60 0.23
C THR A 414 20.33 -1.71 0.15
N GLU A 415 20.98 -0.93 -0.72
CA GLU A 415 22.45 -0.81 -0.79
C GLU A 415 23.06 -0.29 0.52
N GLN A 416 22.36 0.60 1.22
CA GLN A 416 22.75 1.10 2.54
C GLN A 416 22.39 0.15 3.70
N ASN A 417 22.06 -1.11 3.40
CA ASN A 417 21.78 -2.17 4.38
C ASN A 417 20.54 -1.90 5.24
N PHE A 418 19.50 -1.33 4.64
CA PHE A 418 18.16 -1.27 5.24
C PHE A 418 17.27 -2.38 4.69
N ASN A 419 16.36 -2.86 5.54
CA ASN A 419 15.19 -3.62 5.13
C ASN A 419 14.03 -2.65 4.89
N VAL A 420 13.29 -2.86 3.80
CA VAL A 420 12.20 -2.01 3.35
C VAL A 420 10.97 -2.88 3.07
N GLU A 421 9.93 -2.71 3.89
CA GLU A 421 8.62 -3.33 3.72
C GLU A 421 7.66 -2.27 3.17
N ASP A 422 7.35 -2.32 1.87
CA ASP A 422 6.60 -1.27 1.16
C ASP A 422 5.29 -1.77 0.53
N HIS A 423 4.24 -0.95 0.69
CA HIS A 423 2.93 -1.12 0.06
C HIS A 423 2.49 0.19 -0.59
N GLY A 424 1.45 0.15 -1.43
CA GLY A 424 0.81 1.36 -1.95
C GLY A 424 -0.29 1.90 -1.02
N THR A 425 -0.54 3.20 -1.10
CA THR A 425 -1.67 3.87 -0.45
C THR A 425 -2.22 4.98 -1.35
N PHE A 426 -3.51 5.27 -1.27
CA PHE A 426 -4.20 6.25 -2.10
C PHE A 426 -4.14 7.66 -1.46
N ALA A 427 -3.65 8.62 -2.23
CA ALA A 427 -3.70 10.05 -1.94
C ALA A 427 -5.12 10.62 -2.05
N TRP A 428 -5.34 11.81 -1.49
CA TRP A 428 -6.57 12.55 -1.71
C TRP A 428 -6.61 13.16 -3.11
N VAL A 429 -7.81 13.21 -3.70
CA VAL A 429 -8.06 13.89 -4.99
C VAL A 429 -8.82 15.21 -4.73
N PRO A 430 -8.35 16.35 -5.26
CA PRO A 430 -7.16 16.52 -6.10
C PRO A 430 -5.87 16.28 -5.33
N THR A 431 -4.86 15.76 -6.04
CA THR A 431 -3.54 15.39 -5.50
C THR A 431 -2.68 16.62 -5.23
N LEU A 432 -3.21 17.53 -4.40
CA LEU A 432 -2.55 18.73 -3.93
C LEU A 432 -1.92 18.47 -2.57
N THR A 433 -0.71 18.99 -2.35
CA THR A 433 0.01 18.94 -1.08
C THR A 433 -0.88 19.33 0.10
N SER A 434 -1.58 20.46 0.01
CA SER A 434 -2.41 20.97 1.12
C SER A 434 -3.63 20.11 1.44
N VAL A 435 -4.08 19.27 0.50
CA VAL A 435 -5.21 18.35 0.67
C VAL A 435 -4.70 17.05 1.31
N SER A 436 -3.76 16.35 0.67
CA SER A 436 -3.29 15.05 1.14
C SER A 436 -2.41 15.15 2.39
N ARG A 437 -1.46 16.09 2.44
CA ARG A 437 -0.51 16.20 3.56
C ARG A 437 -1.18 16.63 4.86
N GLN A 438 -2.14 17.56 4.78
CA GLN A 438 -2.99 17.86 5.95
C GLN A 438 -3.86 16.68 6.35
N ALA A 439 -4.35 15.86 5.40
CA ALA A 439 -5.09 14.66 5.75
C ALA A 439 -4.22 13.63 6.49
N ILE A 440 -2.96 13.45 6.09
CA ILE A 440 -1.96 12.64 6.81
C ILE A 440 -1.78 13.16 8.24
N PHE A 441 -1.46 14.45 8.40
CA PHE A 441 -1.12 15.01 9.72
C PHE A 441 -2.33 15.30 10.60
N SER A 442 -3.55 15.32 10.07
CA SER A 442 -4.79 15.43 10.85
C SER A 442 -5.47 14.10 11.11
N GLY A 443 -5.17 13.06 10.33
CA GLY A 443 -5.90 11.79 10.32
C GLY A 443 -7.37 11.92 9.93
N LYS A 444 -7.75 13.01 9.26
CA LYS A 444 -9.14 13.36 8.92
C LYS A 444 -9.35 13.50 7.42
N PHE A 445 -10.63 13.48 7.02
CA PHE A 445 -11.05 13.82 5.67
C PHE A 445 -10.80 15.31 5.37
N PRO A 446 -10.49 15.68 4.10
CA PRO A 446 -10.32 17.08 3.71
C PRO A 446 -11.45 18.02 4.11
N MET A 447 -12.71 17.56 4.04
CA MET A 447 -13.87 18.35 4.46
C MET A 447 -13.85 18.77 5.94
N MET A 448 -13.10 18.07 6.79
CA MET A 448 -13.03 18.35 8.24
C MET A 448 -12.04 19.46 8.60
N PHE A 449 -11.24 19.92 7.64
CA PHE A 449 -10.31 21.05 7.80
C PHE A 449 -10.49 22.09 6.69
N ALA A 450 -11.74 22.30 6.25
CA ALA A 450 -12.08 23.24 5.18
C ALA A 450 -11.48 24.64 5.38
N ASP A 451 -11.46 25.15 6.61
CA ASP A 451 -10.90 26.47 6.95
C ASP A 451 -9.39 26.61 6.71
N SER A 452 -8.66 25.50 6.57
CA SER A 452 -7.22 25.50 6.32
C SER A 452 -6.79 24.71 5.10
N ILE A 453 -7.71 24.20 4.28
CA ILE A 453 -7.42 23.29 3.16
C ILE A 453 -6.49 23.89 2.10
N ASP A 454 -6.45 25.22 1.98
CA ASP A 454 -5.63 25.93 0.99
C ASP A 454 -4.16 26.13 1.42
N SER A 455 -3.77 25.68 2.63
CA SER A 455 -2.40 25.87 3.12
C SER A 455 -1.95 24.71 4.01
N THR A 456 -0.65 24.61 4.25
CA THR A 456 -0.05 23.58 5.12
C THR A 456 0.30 24.11 6.51
N ASN A 457 -0.12 25.35 6.83
CA ASN A 457 0.29 26.06 8.05
C ASN A 457 -0.34 25.49 9.33
N LYS A 458 -1.38 24.66 9.24
CA LYS A 458 -2.03 24.04 10.40
C LYS A 458 -1.53 22.63 10.69
N GLU A 459 -0.66 22.05 9.85
CA GLU A 459 -0.20 20.66 9.99
C GLU A 459 0.39 20.36 11.37
N GLU A 460 1.31 21.19 11.87
CA GLU A 460 1.88 21.01 13.22
C GLU A 460 0.80 20.97 14.32
N LYS A 461 -0.18 21.89 14.23
CA LYS A 461 -1.26 21.97 15.21
C LYS A 461 -2.15 20.74 15.12
N LEU A 462 -2.53 20.33 13.90
CA LEU A 462 -3.38 19.17 13.64
C LEU A 462 -2.71 17.87 14.12
N TRP A 463 -1.41 17.71 13.84
CA TRP A 463 -0.62 16.56 14.30
C TRP A 463 -0.57 16.46 15.81
N LYS A 464 -0.31 17.59 16.49
CA LYS A 464 -0.29 17.64 17.95
C LYS A 464 -1.66 17.37 18.57
N ILE A 465 -2.75 17.80 17.94
CA ILE A 465 -4.12 17.53 18.41
C ILE A 465 -4.44 16.04 18.24
N LEU A 466 -4.19 15.47 17.05
CA LEU A 466 -4.45 14.05 16.79
C LEU A 466 -3.82 13.16 17.86
N TRP A 467 -2.53 13.37 18.17
CA TRP A 467 -1.84 12.53 19.15
C TRP A 467 -2.22 12.85 20.60
N GLU A 468 -2.65 14.08 20.90
CA GLU A 468 -3.22 14.42 22.20
C GLU A 468 -4.54 13.70 22.44
N ASP A 469 -5.40 13.60 21.42
CA ASP A 469 -6.66 12.85 21.46
C ASP A 469 -6.41 11.34 21.66
N LYS A 470 -5.25 10.83 21.21
CA LYS A 470 -4.77 9.46 21.49
C LYS A 470 -4.00 9.33 22.82
N GLY A 471 -4.02 10.35 23.67
CA GLY A 471 -3.42 10.32 25.01
C GLY A 471 -1.91 10.65 25.06
N ILE A 472 -1.28 11.03 23.95
CA ILE A 472 0.11 11.46 23.92
C ILE A 472 0.19 12.98 24.09
N LYS A 473 0.73 13.43 25.22
CA LYS A 473 0.88 14.86 25.51
C LYS A 473 1.66 15.60 24.42
N LYS A 474 1.19 16.77 24.00
CA LYS A 474 1.76 17.60 22.91
C LYS A 474 3.27 17.80 22.95
N GLN A 475 3.87 17.94 24.13
CA GLN A 475 5.33 18.11 24.29
C GLN A 475 6.16 16.87 23.90
N LYS A 476 5.52 15.71 23.75
CA LYS A 476 6.14 14.46 23.27
C LYS A 476 5.92 14.24 21.77
N VAL A 477 5.31 15.20 21.09
CA VAL A 477 4.99 15.16 19.67
C VAL A 477 5.78 16.28 18.98
N SER A 478 6.65 15.92 18.04
CA SER A 478 7.35 16.87 17.19
C SER A 478 6.79 16.82 15.77
N TYR A 479 6.82 17.97 15.11
CA TYR A 479 6.55 18.10 13.69
C TYR A 479 7.61 19.03 13.11
N GLN A 480 8.16 18.69 11.94
CA GLN A 480 9.12 19.53 11.23
C GLN A 480 8.94 19.35 9.72
N ARG A 481 8.99 20.44 8.96
CA ARG A 481 8.96 20.47 7.49
C ARG A 481 10.15 21.22 6.93
N ALA A 482 10.29 21.34 5.61
CA ALA A 482 11.45 21.95 4.96
C ALA A 482 12.75 21.20 5.27
N LEU A 483 12.67 19.87 5.39
CA LEU A 483 13.83 18.99 5.54
C LEU A 483 14.35 18.54 4.17
N GLY A 484 15.55 17.97 4.15
CA GLY A 484 16.18 17.40 2.95
C GLY A 484 17.10 18.33 2.20
N GLN A 485 17.16 19.61 2.60
CA GLN A 485 18.03 20.61 1.98
C GLN A 485 19.47 20.47 2.47
N GLY A 486 20.38 20.21 1.54
CA GLY A 486 21.81 20.12 1.82
C GLY A 486 22.22 18.88 2.64
N ALA A 487 23.32 19.01 3.38
CA ALA A 487 23.86 17.93 4.20
C ALA A 487 23.02 17.72 5.48
N PHE A 488 23.06 16.49 6.02
CA PHE A 488 22.43 16.20 7.31
C PHE A 488 23.18 16.86 8.47
N TYR A 489 22.43 17.55 9.32
CA TYR A 489 22.91 18.13 10.57
C TYR A 489 21.96 17.75 11.70
N ARG A 490 22.45 16.94 12.65
CA ARG A 490 21.66 16.38 13.76
C ARG A 490 20.96 17.46 14.59
N GLU A 491 21.65 18.57 14.84
CA GLU A 491 21.17 19.73 15.59
C GLU A 491 19.98 20.44 14.92
N GLN A 492 19.76 20.21 13.62
CA GLN A 492 18.63 20.77 12.89
C GLN A 492 17.37 19.90 12.99
N ILE A 493 17.47 18.65 13.45
CA ILE A 493 16.31 17.74 13.55
C ILE A 493 15.70 17.79 14.94
N GLU A 494 14.54 18.44 15.07
CA GLU A 494 13.90 18.67 16.38
C GLU A 494 13.65 17.39 17.18
N ALA A 495 13.22 16.33 16.50
CA ALA A 495 12.91 15.03 17.10
C ALA A 495 14.13 14.37 17.76
N LEU A 496 15.34 14.63 17.24
CA LEU A 496 16.59 14.06 17.74
C LEU A 496 17.15 14.83 18.93
N ASN A 497 16.83 16.12 19.04
CA ASN A 497 17.36 17.03 20.06
C ASN A 497 16.51 17.10 21.33
N LYS A 498 15.28 16.57 21.29
CA LYS A 498 14.36 16.56 22.44
C LYS A 498 14.26 15.12 23.01
N PRO A 499 14.67 14.87 24.27
CA PRO A 499 14.80 13.50 24.80
C PRO A 499 13.48 12.75 24.96
N ASN A 500 12.36 13.48 25.10
CA ASN A 500 11.05 12.92 25.45
C ASN A 500 10.09 12.76 24.26
N ILE A 501 10.58 12.94 23.02
CA ILE A 501 9.75 12.76 21.83
C ILE A 501 9.40 11.29 21.68
N LYS A 502 8.10 11.04 21.53
CA LYS A 502 7.51 9.73 21.25
C LYS A 502 7.01 9.63 19.82
N VAL A 503 6.56 10.74 19.25
CA VAL A 503 6.03 10.78 17.89
C VAL A 503 6.65 11.94 17.14
N ALA A 504 7.19 11.66 15.96
CA ALA A 504 7.75 12.65 15.07
C ALA A 504 7.05 12.60 13.70
N GLY A 505 6.51 13.73 13.26
CA GLY A 505 6.14 13.97 11.87
C GLY A 505 7.23 14.79 11.19
N MET A 506 7.72 14.33 10.05
CA MET A 506 8.80 14.99 9.31
C MET A 506 8.41 15.09 7.84
N VAL A 507 8.67 16.24 7.22
CA VAL A 507 8.43 16.45 5.80
C VAL A 507 9.70 16.88 5.10
N VAL A 508 10.06 16.10 4.08
CA VAL A 508 11.22 16.30 3.22
C VAL A 508 10.70 16.76 1.86
N ASP A 509 10.95 18.03 1.52
CA ASP A 509 10.35 18.67 0.34
C ASP A 509 11.21 18.49 -0.93
N THR A 510 12.36 17.81 -0.83
CA THR A 510 13.38 17.78 -1.88
C THR A 510 12.89 17.20 -3.21
N ILE A 511 12.07 16.15 -3.20
CA ILE A 511 11.57 15.51 -4.44
C ILE A 511 10.57 16.41 -5.16
N ASP A 512 9.67 17.07 -4.42
CA ASP A 512 8.73 18.05 -5.00
C ASP A 512 9.46 19.28 -5.56
N GLU A 513 10.51 19.75 -4.89
CA GLU A 513 11.35 20.83 -5.43
C GLU A 513 12.03 20.45 -6.75
N PHE A 514 12.54 19.21 -6.87
CA PHE A 514 13.05 18.69 -8.15
C PHE A 514 11.95 18.57 -9.20
N THR A 515 10.74 18.18 -8.81
CA THR A 515 9.57 18.09 -9.71
C THR A 515 9.31 19.43 -10.40
N HIS A 516 9.23 20.52 -9.64
CA HIS A 516 9.01 21.85 -10.20
C HIS A 516 10.20 22.41 -11.00
N GLY A 517 11.41 21.89 -10.77
CA GLY A 517 12.62 22.24 -11.51
C GLY A 517 12.90 21.39 -12.76
N ALA A 518 12.15 20.31 -12.97
CA ALA A 518 12.47 19.26 -13.94
C ALA A 518 12.18 19.64 -15.41
N ILE A 519 13.05 20.46 -15.99
CA ILE A 519 12.99 20.82 -17.43
C ILE A 519 13.21 19.60 -18.33
N GLN A 520 14.05 18.66 -17.92
CA GLN A 520 14.36 17.43 -18.67
C GLN A 520 13.45 16.25 -18.32
N GLY A 521 12.33 16.52 -17.64
CA GLY A 521 11.41 15.47 -17.19
C GLY A 521 12.05 14.54 -16.16
N TYR A 522 11.60 13.29 -16.16
CA TYR A 522 12.05 12.28 -15.20
C TYR A 522 13.52 11.92 -15.30
N GLN A 523 14.14 12.04 -16.48
CA GLN A 523 15.57 11.74 -16.64
C GLN A 523 16.44 12.72 -15.86
N GLY A 524 16.14 14.02 -15.93
CA GLY A 524 16.84 15.04 -15.15
C GLY A 524 16.59 14.85 -13.65
N MET A 525 15.31 14.70 -13.28
CA MET A 525 14.88 14.51 -11.90
C MET A 525 15.53 13.28 -11.25
N GLY A 526 15.59 12.15 -11.97
CA GLY A 526 16.21 10.92 -11.47
C GLY A 526 17.69 11.09 -11.14
N ALA A 527 18.44 11.84 -11.96
CA ALA A 527 19.84 12.16 -11.68
C ALA A 527 20.01 13.07 -10.45
N GLU A 528 19.11 14.04 -10.25
CA GLU A 528 19.12 14.91 -9.06
C GLU A 528 18.84 14.11 -7.78
N ILE A 529 17.90 13.17 -7.83
CA ILE A 529 17.60 12.26 -6.72
C ILE A 529 18.79 11.37 -6.37
N ASP A 530 19.46 10.78 -7.37
CA ASP A 530 20.64 9.94 -7.13
C ASP A 530 21.76 10.73 -6.43
N ILE A 531 21.98 11.99 -6.84
CA ILE A 531 22.95 12.89 -6.20
C ILE A 531 22.53 13.19 -4.77
N TRP A 532 21.25 13.54 -4.55
CA TRP A 532 20.72 13.84 -3.22
C TRP A 532 20.83 12.65 -2.25
N LEU A 533 20.49 11.45 -2.71
CA LEU A 533 20.64 10.22 -1.91
C LEU A 533 22.10 9.97 -1.54
N LYS A 534 23.03 10.11 -2.49
CA LYS A 534 24.49 9.96 -2.27
C LYS A 534 25.05 11.03 -1.32
N ASN A 535 24.46 12.21 -1.24
CA ASN A 535 24.81 13.24 -0.25
C ASN A 535 24.43 12.84 1.19
N GLY A 536 23.65 11.76 1.37
CA GLY A 536 23.51 11.06 2.64
C GLY A 536 22.42 11.57 3.57
N PHE A 537 21.66 12.62 3.20
CA PHE A 537 20.65 13.20 4.11
C PHE A 537 19.68 12.14 4.66
N LEU A 538 19.03 11.40 3.75
CA LEU A 538 18.03 10.40 4.12
C LEU A 538 18.64 9.27 4.95
N LYS A 539 19.81 8.76 4.52
CA LYS A 539 20.52 7.69 5.23
C LYS A 539 20.84 8.08 6.68
N GLU A 540 21.47 9.23 6.89
CA GLU A 540 21.87 9.69 8.23
C GLU A 540 20.66 9.95 9.12
N LEU A 541 19.58 10.52 8.57
CA LEU A 541 18.32 10.70 9.29
C LEU A 541 17.74 9.37 9.77
N LEU A 542 17.68 8.35 8.90
CA LEU A 542 17.15 7.03 9.25
C LEU A 542 18.01 6.33 10.31
N MET A 543 19.34 6.42 10.19
CA MET A 543 20.26 5.83 11.18
C MET A 543 20.10 6.49 12.56
N GLU A 544 20.07 7.81 12.64
CA GLU A 544 19.92 8.55 13.90
C GLU A 544 18.54 8.31 14.56
N LEU A 545 17.47 8.25 13.76
CA LEU A 545 16.14 7.89 14.27
C LEU A 545 16.12 6.46 14.82
N SER A 546 16.73 5.51 14.11
CA SER A 546 16.81 4.13 14.59
C SER A 546 17.62 4.02 15.89
N GLN A 547 18.73 4.75 16.01
CA GLN A 547 19.52 4.82 17.26
C GLN A 547 18.71 5.39 18.44
N LYS A 548 17.69 6.21 18.16
CA LYS A 548 16.75 6.75 19.16
C LYS A 548 15.54 5.85 19.41
N GLU A 549 15.56 4.62 18.88
CA GLU A 549 14.51 3.60 18.99
C GLU A 549 13.17 4.01 18.35
N PHE A 550 13.20 4.83 17.30
CA PHE A 550 12.01 5.09 16.50
C PHE A 550 11.71 3.90 15.58
N SER A 551 10.45 3.49 15.53
CA SER A 551 9.90 2.76 14.38
C SER A 551 9.68 3.75 13.25
N ILE A 552 10.35 3.54 12.12
CA ILE A 552 10.42 4.52 11.04
C ILE A 552 9.52 4.11 9.88
N TYR A 553 8.68 5.04 9.46
CA TYR A 553 7.79 4.89 8.32
C TYR A 553 8.04 6.03 7.33
N ILE A 554 8.08 5.71 6.04
CA ILE A 554 8.25 6.64 4.93
C ILE A 554 7.00 6.58 4.06
N THR A 555 6.51 7.73 3.61
CA THR A 555 5.39 7.81 2.66
C THR A 555 5.51 9.03 1.77
N SER A 556 4.53 9.23 0.88
CA SER A 556 4.30 10.49 0.17
C SER A 556 2.87 10.96 0.41
N ASP A 557 2.61 12.24 0.18
CA ASP A 557 1.28 12.84 0.20
C ASP A 557 0.60 12.77 -1.17
N HIS A 558 1.35 12.93 -2.25
CA HIS A 558 0.95 12.62 -3.62
C HIS A 558 2.17 12.22 -4.45
N GLY A 559 1.94 11.72 -5.65
CA GLY A 559 3.01 11.58 -6.62
C GLY A 559 3.02 12.72 -7.64
N ASN A 560 3.69 12.48 -8.75
CA ASN A 560 3.86 13.42 -9.85
C ASN A 560 3.76 12.67 -11.19
N VAL A 561 3.62 13.41 -12.28
CA VAL A 561 3.57 12.88 -13.65
C VAL A 561 4.24 13.82 -14.66
N GLU A 562 5.00 13.25 -15.60
CA GLU A 562 5.39 13.95 -16.83
C GLU A 562 4.14 14.28 -17.65
N CYS A 563 3.99 15.55 -18.01
CA CYS A 563 2.79 16.05 -18.64
C CYS A 563 3.07 17.02 -19.79
N GLU A 564 2.12 17.10 -20.72
CA GLU A 564 2.15 17.99 -21.86
C GLU A 564 1.08 19.09 -21.75
N GLY A 565 1.47 20.32 -22.05
CA GLY A 565 0.60 21.47 -22.05
C GLY A 565 -0.52 21.40 -23.09
N ILE A 566 -1.75 21.68 -22.65
CA ILE A 566 -2.92 21.87 -23.53
C ILE A 566 -3.28 23.34 -23.75
N GLY A 567 -2.52 24.25 -23.14
CA GLY A 567 -2.82 25.68 -23.09
C GLY A 567 -3.28 26.12 -21.70
N ARG A 568 -3.04 27.39 -21.38
CA ARG A 568 -3.49 27.98 -20.12
C ARG A 568 -4.98 28.30 -20.21
N ILE A 569 -5.74 27.90 -19.20
CA ILE A 569 -7.12 28.33 -19.02
C ILE A 569 -7.12 29.66 -18.26
N SER A 570 -7.77 30.68 -18.83
CA SER A 570 -7.82 32.04 -18.28
C SER A 570 -9.12 32.27 -17.52
N ASP A 571 -9.18 31.83 -16.26
CA ASP A 571 -10.37 31.98 -15.41
C ASP A 571 -10.32 33.19 -14.46
N GLY A 572 -9.26 34.01 -14.54
CA GLY A 572 -9.14 35.23 -13.74
C GLY A 572 -9.25 34.99 -12.23
N VAL A 573 -10.16 35.72 -11.57
CA VAL A 573 -10.49 35.68 -10.12
C VAL A 573 -11.49 34.57 -9.76
N LEU A 574 -12.02 33.85 -10.75
CA LEU A 574 -13.04 32.82 -10.55
C LEU A 574 -12.48 31.48 -10.06
N VAL A 575 -11.16 31.34 -10.06
CA VAL A 575 -10.42 30.15 -9.60
C VAL A 575 -9.66 30.50 -8.31
N GLN A 576 -9.90 29.70 -7.28
CA GLN A 576 -9.30 29.85 -5.94
C GLN A 576 -7.82 29.41 -5.93
N SER A 577 -7.50 28.32 -6.63
CA SER A 577 -6.14 27.77 -6.73
C SER A 577 -5.84 27.26 -8.13
N LYS A 578 -4.61 27.51 -8.59
CA LYS A 578 -4.12 27.25 -9.96
C LYS A 578 -2.91 26.30 -9.90
N GLY A 579 -3.16 25.01 -9.65
CA GLY A 579 -2.14 23.97 -9.86
C GLY A 579 -1.93 23.69 -11.35
N GLU A 580 -0.83 23.12 -11.81
CA GLU A 580 -0.64 22.97 -13.25
C GLU A 580 -1.59 21.94 -13.87
N ARG A 581 -2.11 20.98 -13.08
CA ARG A 581 -3.06 19.95 -13.54
C ARG A 581 -4.45 20.04 -12.90
N VAL A 582 -4.70 21.07 -12.09
CA VAL A 582 -5.99 21.29 -11.41
C VAL A 582 -6.40 22.76 -11.38
N ARG A 583 -7.70 23.01 -11.46
CA ARG A 583 -8.34 24.30 -11.15
C ARG A 583 -9.41 24.08 -10.09
N ILE A 584 -9.39 24.90 -9.04
CA ILE A 584 -10.38 24.85 -7.95
C ILE A 584 -11.37 26.00 -8.12
N TYR A 585 -12.66 25.67 -8.14
CA TYR A 585 -13.77 26.61 -8.26
C TYR A 585 -14.65 26.56 -7.01
N ASN A 586 -15.19 27.71 -6.60
CA ASN A 586 -16.21 27.79 -5.55
C ASN A 586 -17.62 27.44 -6.05
N ASP A 587 -17.84 27.48 -7.37
CA ASP A 587 -19.14 27.25 -8.00
C ASP A 587 -19.08 26.03 -8.92
N LYS A 588 -19.96 25.06 -8.67
CA LYS A 588 -20.03 23.79 -9.42
C LYS A 588 -20.43 24.00 -10.87
N TYR A 589 -21.35 24.93 -11.14
CA TYR A 589 -21.85 25.18 -12.49
C TYR A 589 -20.74 25.74 -13.38
N LEU A 590 -19.98 26.71 -12.88
CA LEU A 590 -18.83 27.27 -13.60
C LEU A 590 -17.77 26.19 -13.86
N ARG A 591 -17.47 25.35 -12.85
CA ARG A 591 -16.55 24.21 -13.01
C ARG A 591 -17.02 23.30 -14.14
N ASP A 592 -18.29 22.91 -14.15
CA ASP A 592 -18.88 21.99 -15.14
C ASP A 592 -18.94 22.61 -16.54
N GLU A 593 -19.21 23.92 -16.66
CA GLU A 593 -19.15 24.66 -17.92
C GLU A 593 -17.74 24.57 -18.54
N ARG A 594 -16.70 24.84 -17.73
CA ARG A 594 -15.30 24.75 -18.20
C ARG A 594 -14.87 23.32 -18.49
N ALA A 595 -15.40 22.34 -17.77
CA ALA A 595 -15.18 20.93 -18.09
C ALA A 595 -15.69 20.57 -19.48
N GLN A 596 -16.88 21.05 -19.86
CA GLN A 596 -17.45 20.82 -21.18
C GLN A 596 -16.72 21.58 -22.28
N GLU A 597 -16.38 22.85 -22.05
CA GLU A 597 -15.68 23.72 -23.02
C GLU A 597 -14.33 23.13 -23.45
N HIS A 598 -13.60 22.54 -22.51
CA HIS A 598 -12.23 22.07 -22.71
C HIS A 598 -12.08 20.54 -22.69
N SER A 599 -13.18 19.79 -22.61
CA SER A 599 -13.20 18.33 -22.48
C SER A 599 -12.33 17.82 -21.32
N LEU A 600 -12.54 18.35 -20.13
CA LEU A 600 -11.77 18.07 -18.91
C LEU A 600 -12.59 17.25 -17.89
N LEU A 601 -11.93 16.80 -16.83
CA LEU A 601 -12.56 15.96 -15.81
C LEU A 601 -13.20 16.80 -14.69
N SER A 602 -14.50 16.61 -14.50
CA SER A 602 -15.24 17.11 -13.34
C SER A 602 -15.18 16.12 -12.18
N TRP A 603 -14.32 16.35 -11.19
CA TRP A 603 -14.24 15.50 -10.00
C TRP A 603 -15.54 15.53 -9.16
N PRO A 604 -16.10 14.39 -8.71
CA PRO A 604 -17.38 14.32 -7.99
C PRO A 604 -17.36 14.83 -6.53
N ASN A 605 -16.37 15.64 -6.15
CA ASN A 605 -16.24 16.27 -4.82
C ASN A 605 -16.20 15.26 -3.65
N ILE A 606 -15.57 14.10 -3.85
CA ILE A 606 -15.47 13.04 -2.83
C ILE A 606 -14.49 13.49 -1.73
N GLY A 607 -14.95 13.51 -0.47
CA GLY A 607 -14.08 13.80 0.68
C GLY A 607 -13.75 15.29 0.90
N LEU A 608 -14.08 16.15 -0.06
CA LEU A 608 -13.73 17.57 -0.09
C LEU A 608 -14.81 18.48 0.55
N PRO A 609 -14.45 19.73 0.91
CA PRO A 609 -15.41 20.76 1.29
C PRO A 609 -16.47 21.04 0.21
N GLU A 610 -17.66 21.50 0.62
CA GLU A 610 -18.78 21.74 -0.30
C GLU A 610 -18.47 22.77 -1.38
N ASN A 611 -17.69 23.79 -1.04
CA ASN A 611 -17.28 24.88 -1.93
C ASN A 611 -15.97 24.61 -2.67
N MET A 612 -15.46 23.38 -2.70
CA MET A 612 -14.18 23.06 -3.36
C MET A 612 -14.40 22.17 -4.59
N HIS A 613 -14.76 22.76 -5.73
CA HIS A 613 -15.00 21.99 -6.95
C HIS A 613 -13.75 21.90 -7.82
N ALA A 614 -13.17 20.70 -7.89
CA ALA A 614 -11.97 20.44 -8.69
C ALA A 614 -12.31 20.14 -10.17
N LEU A 615 -11.60 20.82 -11.06
CA LEU A 615 -11.50 20.55 -12.49
C LEU A 615 -10.10 20.03 -12.79
N LEU A 616 -10.00 18.82 -13.31
CA LEU A 616 -8.73 18.10 -13.46
C LEU A 616 -8.35 17.96 -14.94
N ALA A 617 -7.05 18.03 -15.22
CA ALA A 617 -6.53 17.72 -16.55
C ALA A 617 -6.54 16.20 -16.80
N ASN A 618 -6.91 15.78 -18.02
CA ASN A 618 -7.00 14.36 -18.38
C ASN A 618 -5.60 13.73 -18.51
N LYS A 619 -5.47 12.45 -18.13
CA LYS A 619 -4.26 11.64 -18.39
C LYS A 619 -2.97 12.45 -18.09
N GLN A 620 -2.00 12.46 -19.01
CA GLN A 620 -0.72 13.19 -18.89
C GLN A 620 -0.79 14.63 -19.46
N LYS A 621 -1.90 15.36 -19.26
CA LYS A 621 -2.04 16.77 -19.73
C LYS A 621 -1.94 17.80 -18.62
N ALA A 622 -1.55 19.03 -18.94
CA ALA A 622 -1.48 20.13 -17.98
C ALA A 622 -1.92 21.47 -18.55
N PHE A 623 -2.40 22.36 -17.69
CA PHE A 623 -2.83 23.73 -17.99
C PHE A 623 -1.65 24.71 -18.13
N ILE A 624 -0.58 24.26 -18.78
CA ILE A 624 0.62 25.02 -19.13
C ILE A 624 0.60 25.35 -20.64
N PRO A 625 1.51 26.21 -21.16
CA PRO A 625 1.53 26.55 -22.58
C PRO A 625 1.56 25.31 -23.49
N LYS A 626 0.79 25.36 -24.58
CA LYS A 626 0.57 24.19 -25.44
C LYS A 626 1.90 23.60 -25.95
N GLY A 627 2.04 22.27 -25.88
CA GLY A 627 3.22 21.54 -26.32
C GLY A 627 4.47 21.68 -25.43
N HIS A 628 4.38 22.42 -24.32
CA HIS A 628 5.46 22.43 -23.33
C HIS A 628 5.35 21.17 -22.47
N GLN A 629 6.49 20.66 -22.02
CA GLN A 629 6.57 19.54 -21.09
C GLN A 629 6.87 20.06 -19.68
N ALA A 630 6.36 19.38 -18.67
CA ALA A 630 6.66 19.61 -17.26
C ALA A 630 6.48 18.31 -16.47
N VAL A 631 7.04 18.24 -15.27
CA VAL A 631 6.65 17.24 -14.26
C VAL A 631 5.78 17.95 -13.24
N SER A 632 4.58 17.41 -12.97
CA SER A 632 3.62 18.11 -12.12
C SER A 632 2.62 17.16 -11.46
N HIS A 633 1.74 17.72 -10.64
CA HIS A 633 0.71 16.99 -9.89
C HIS A 633 -0.63 17.75 -9.85
N GLY A 634 -1.64 17.17 -9.20
CA GLY A 634 -2.95 17.77 -8.94
C GLY A 634 -4.14 17.06 -9.59
N SER A 635 -3.91 16.08 -10.47
CA SER A 635 -4.96 15.28 -11.12
C SER A 635 -4.98 13.84 -10.59
N ILE A 636 -5.40 12.87 -11.43
CA ILE A 636 -5.76 11.51 -11.04
C ILE A 636 -5.00 10.41 -11.79
N SER A 637 -3.80 10.69 -12.30
CA SER A 637 -2.99 9.60 -12.88
C SER A 637 -2.65 8.54 -11.83
N LEU A 638 -2.33 7.32 -12.28
CA LEU A 638 -1.86 6.25 -11.38
C LEU A 638 -0.70 6.74 -10.50
N ASP A 639 0.28 7.38 -11.15
CA ASP A 639 1.51 7.87 -10.51
C ASP A 639 1.25 9.01 -9.52
N GLU A 640 0.20 9.81 -9.71
CA GLU A 640 -0.17 10.89 -8.78
C GLU A 640 -0.92 10.37 -7.54
N VAL A 641 -1.82 9.41 -7.75
CA VAL A 641 -2.81 9.00 -6.75
C VAL A 641 -2.30 7.88 -5.86
N ILE A 642 -1.51 6.94 -6.39
CA ILE A 642 -1.00 5.83 -5.60
C ILE A 642 0.46 6.09 -5.23
N VAL A 643 0.70 6.21 -3.94
CA VAL A 643 2.01 6.56 -3.37
C VAL A 643 2.53 5.45 -2.45
N PRO A 644 3.85 5.35 -2.27
CA PRO A 644 4.41 4.35 -1.36
C PRO A 644 4.10 4.66 0.10
N PHE A 645 3.93 3.61 0.89
CA PHE A 645 3.95 3.61 2.33
C PHE A 645 4.85 2.45 2.78
N ALA A 646 5.96 2.77 3.45
CA ALA A 646 7.00 1.81 3.74
C ALA A 646 7.45 1.88 5.19
N LYS A 647 7.70 0.72 5.79
CA LYS A 647 8.44 0.60 7.05
C LYS A 647 9.90 0.32 6.73
N VAL A 648 10.80 1.05 7.39
CA VAL A 648 12.24 0.97 7.14
C VAL A 648 12.98 0.64 8.43
N THR A 649 13.80 -0.42 8.39
CA THR A 649 14.61 -0.86 9.54
C THR A 649 16.04 -1.14 9.12
N PRO A 650 17.07 -0.63 9.81
CA PRO A 650 18.45 -1.03 9.52
C PRO A 650 18.63 -2.53 9.74
N LYS A 651 19.35 -3.20 8.84
CA LYS A 651 19.79 -4.57 9.08
C LYS A 651 20.88 -4.53 10.14
N LEU A 652 20.67 -5.25 11.25
CA LEU A 652 21.72 -5.43 12.25
C LEU A 652 22.80 -6.29 11.62
N ASN A 653 23.97 -5.72 11.37
CA ASN A 653 25.14 -6.55 11.13
C ASN A 653 25.30 -7.45 12.36
N LYS A 654 25.25 -8.77 12.20
CA LYS A 654 25.78 -9.71 13.19
C LYS A 654 27.27 -9.41 13.31
N ILE A 655 27.64 -8.47 14.17
CA ILE A 655 29.02 -8.22 14.54
C ILE A 655 29.44 -9.44 15.36
N GLY A 656 30.20 -10.33 14.71
CA GLY A 656 31.06 -11.32 15.36
C GLY A 656 30.43 -12.67 15.70
N GLU A 657 30.52 -13.62 14.78
CA GLU A 657 31.06 -14.95 15.11
C GLU A 657 32.36 -15.11 14.33
N GLY A 658 33.40 -14.43 14.81
CA GLY A 658 34.75 -14.90 14.58
C GLY A 658 35.03 -15.99 15.61
N PHE A 659 35.14 -17.23 15.15
CA PHE A 659 36.03 -18.25 15.69
C PHE A 659 36.52 -19.15 14.56
#